data_AF-B2HDU9-F1
#
_entry.id   AF-B2HDU9-F1
#
_cell.length_a   1.000
_cell.length_b   1.000
_cell.length_c   1.000
_cell.angle_alpha   90.00
_cell.angle_beta   90.00
_cell.angle_gamma   90.00
#
_symmetry.space_group_name_H-M   'P 1'
#
loop_
_entity.id
_entity.type
_entity.pdbx_description
1 polymer ?
#
loop_
_entity_poly.entity_id
_entity_poly.type
_entity_poly.pdbx_seq_one_letter_code
_entity_poly.pdbx_strand_id
1 'polypeptide(L)'
;MAFVLVAPEMVTAAASDLANIGSAINTANTAVAAPTAELLAAGTDEVSEAIASLFSGHALDYQSLGARMTAFHDQFVAALTAGGGLYSSAEAAAATPLQDLLNVVNAPTQALLGRPLIGDGADGTAPGQAGGAGGLLYGNGGNGAAGTNPGVAGGAGGAAGLIGNGGAGGIGGAGGSGGAGGTGGWLYGNGGAGGAGGAGAPGPVSFNGNNGGNGGNGGAAGWWGTGGAGGAGGEGGAAGGDPADIAYGQTGGVGGNGGSGGNGGWFAGNAGAGGNGGVGGDGNAADHGLVAGAGGVGGAGGAAGLFGDGGAGGQGGDGGPAGLVGASDGGAGGDGGRAGWLSGNAGAGGAGGAGGVLDSTSPVFPGNGGAGGSGGAAGLFGDGAAGGAGGAGGASQTFTGDGGAGGTGGAGGWLYGNGGAGGSGGAGGAGIGTGGFGGSGGNGGTGGIGGLIGNGGAGGVGGAGNTNQVSGYSGNGGNGGNGGAAQLIGAGGGGGEGGVGGTGAAGVTGSAGASGVGGRLYSGNGIPDIFGRPLIGDGADGAPGTGQAGGDGGWLYGNGGAGGSGASGQAGGAGGAAGLIGNGGAGGTGGSGAAGGNGGAGGWLFGDGGTGGTGGDAVAGLPGVNGGNGGNGGAGGAAGWWGRGGIGGQGGTGGEAGGGTGIHAGNGGTGGNGGGGGWLSGDAGAGGQGGASVASNYIAGGGGAGGNGGAAGLFGAGGAGGTGGTGGNGNAPAGGDAGHGGQGGYGGWLAGSGGAGGTGGVGGLGDSASGTGGSGGGGGAARLFGDGGSGGNGGVGGPGTVVFAGGGGSGGTGGAAGWLIGNGGAGGQGGVAGTPDGVDGLLGGTGGAGGTGGTAGWLYGSGGSGGAGGAGTASFYPGSTGGNGGNGGNGGAAQVIGSGGSGGAAGTGGAGGPDSPPDIPAGNDGQDGVGGAGGSGGLVFGNSGG
;
A
#
# COMPACT_ATOMS: atom_id res chain seq x y z
N MET A 1 19.98 0.25 38.35
CA MET A 1 21.19 -0.01 37.54
C MET A 1 20.95 0.65 36.19
N ALA A 2 21.86 1.53 35.74
CA ALA A 2 21.70 2.19 34.45
C ALA A 2 21.90 1.14 33.35
N PHE A 3 20.85 0.89 32.57
CA PHE A 3 20.96 0.07 31.36
C PHE A 3 21.70 0.91 30.32
N VAL A 4 22.89 0.45 29.95
CA VAL A 4 23.68 1.03 28.87
C VAL A 4 23.35 0.20 27.63
N LEU A 5 22.64 0.81 26.68
CA LEU A 5 22.35 0.24 25.37
C LEU A 5 23.43 0.72 24.41
N VAL A 6 24.21 -0.21 23.86
CA VAL A 6 25.25 0.05 22.84
C VAL A 6 24.90 -0.82 21.65
N ALA A 7 24.96 -0.26 20.44
CA ALA A 7 24.85 -1.02 19.18
C ALA A 7 26.26 -1.47 18.74
N PRO A 8 26.67 -2.73 18.99
CA PRO A 8 28.05 -3.17 18.75
C PRO A 8 28.48 -3.05 17.28
N GLU A 9 27.54 -3.20 16.35
CA GLU A 9 27.76 -3.09 14.90
C GLU A 9 28.09 -1.64 14.48
N MET A 10 27.52 -0.64 15.15
CA MET A 10 27.83 0.77 14.91
C MET A 10 29.23 1.13 15.43
N VAL A 11 29.67 0.49 16.52
CA VAL A 11 31.00 0.71 17.12
C VAL A 11 32.10 0.09 16.25
N THR A 12 31.85 -1.07 15.63
CA THR A 12 32.81 -1.71 14.71
C THR A 12 32.90 -1.00 13.36
N ALA A 13 31.77 -0.50 12.83
CA ALA A 13 31.75 0.35 11.65
C ALA A 13 32.55 1.64 11.87
N ALA A 14 32.31 2.34 12.98
CA ALA A 14 33.05 3.55 13.34
C ALA A 14 34.56 3.30 13.49
N ALA A 15 34.97 2.16 14.07
CA ALA A 15 36.38 1.79 14.17
C ALA A 15 37.04 1.56 12.81
N SER A 16 36.31 0.97 11.85
CA SER A 16 36.81 0.79 10.48
C SER A 16 36.91 2.11 9.72
N ASP A 17 35.94 3.00 9.88
CA ASP A 17 35.98 4.33 9.28
C ASP A 17 37.13 5.17 9.84
N LEU A 18 37.34 5.14 11.15
CA LEU A 18 38.49 5.78 11.80
C LEU A 18 39.81 5.20 11.29
N ALA A 19 39.93 3.88 11.10
CA ALA A 19 41.12 3.27 10.52
C ALA A 19 41.40 3.78 9.09
N ASN A 20 40.36 3.89 8.26
CA ASN A 20 40.45 4.41 6.90
C ASN A 20 40.88 5.89 6.88
N ILE A 21 40.32 6.71 7.76
CA ILE A 21 40.70 8.13 7.93
C ILE A 21 42.17 8.24 8.35
N GLY A 22 42.61 7.44 9.33
CA GLY A 22 44.01 7.41 9.77
C GLY A 22 44.97 7.07 8.63
N SER A 23 44.61 6.09 7.79
CA SER A 23 45.37 5.71 6.59
C SER A 23 45.45 6.84 5.56
N ALA A 24 44.33 7.51 5.27
CA ALA A 24 44.28 8.63 4.34
C ALA A 24 45.14 9.82 4.81
N ILE A 25 45.06 10.17 6.10
CA ILE A 25 45.87 11.24 6.70
C ILE A 25 47.36 10.90 6.65
N ASN A 26 47.74 9.66 6.96
CA ASN A 26 49.15 9.24 6.90
C ASN A 26 49.69 9.26 5.46
N THR A 27 48.87 8.87 4.48
CA THR A 27 49.20 8.95 3.05
C THR A 27 49.39 10.40 2.60
N ALA A 28 48.52 11.31 3.03
CA ALA A 28 48.64 12.73 2.72
C ALA A 28 49.89 13.36 3.36
N ASN A 29 50.13 13.09 4.65
CA ASN A 29 51.28 13.62 5.40
C ASN A 29 52.62 13.12 4.82
N THR A 30 52.67 11.88 4.33
CA THR A 30 53.88 11.34 3.67
C THR A 30 54.09 11.93 2.28
N ALA A 31 53.01 12.15 1.49
CA ALA A 31 53.10 12.72 0.15
C ALA A 31 53.67 14.15 0.13
N VAL A 32 53.37 14.96 1.15
CA VAL A 32 53.84 16.35 1.25
C VAL A 32 55.13 16.52 2.06
N ALA A 33 55.69 15.44 2.61
CA ALA A 33 56.86 15.52 3.50
C ALA A 33 58.09 16.12 2.82
N ALA A 34 58.48 15.62 1.65
CA ALA A 34 59.62 16.14 0.89
C ALA A 34 59.41 17.58 0.36
N PRO A 35 58.32 17.92 -0.34
CA PRO A 35 58.16 19.27 -0.91
C PRO A 35 58.02 20.37 0.15
N THR A 36 57.64 20.04 1.39
CA THR A 36 57.55 21.02 2.49
C THR A 36 58.83 21.11 3.32
N ALA A 37 59.60 20.02 3.45
CA ALA A 37 60.86 20.00 4.19
C ALA A 37 62.07 20.47 3.35
N GLU A 38 62.00 20.37 2.02
CA GLU A 38 63.09 20.70 1.10
C GLU A 38 62.85 22.00 0.33
N LEU A 39 62.27 23.02 0.97
CA LEU A 39 62.00 24.30 0.32
C LEU A 39 63.32 25.00 -0.06
N LEU A 40 63.50 25.33 -1.34
CA LEU A 40 64.63 26.14 -1.80
C LEU A 40 64.35 27.64 -1.59
N ALA A 41 65.40 28.40 -1.28
CA ALA A 41 65.34 29.86 -1.23
C ALA A 41 64.97 30.44 -2.61
N ALA A 42 64.02 31.39 -2.65
CA ALA A 42 63.54 31.99 -3.90
C ALA A 42 64.57 32.92 -4.58
N GLY A 43 65.53 33.40 -3.80
CA GLY A 43 66.68 34.19 -4.24
C GLY A 43 67.90 33.89 -3.36
N THR A 44 69.06 34.42 -3.74
CA THR A 44 70.32 34.23 -2.98
C THR A 44 70.48 35.24 -1.83
N ASP A 45 69.41 35.92 -1.45
CA ASP A 45 69.40 36.86 -0.33
C ASP A 45 69.13 36.14 1.00
N GLU A 46 69.66 36.70 2.08
CA GLU A 46 69.61 36.10 3.41
C GLU A 46 68.16 35.99 3.94
N VAL A 47 67.23 36.83 3.44
CA VAL A 47 65.81 36.76 3.83
C VAL A 47 65.16 35.54 3.19
N SER A 48 65.42 35.26 1.92
CA SER A 48 64.95 34.06 1.22
C SER A 48 65.49 32.76 1.83
N GLU A 49 66.77 32.71 2.22
CA GLU A 49 67.36 31.53 2.90
C GLU A 49 66.78 31.32 4.31
N ALA A 50 66.61 32.39 5.09
CA ALA A 50 66.02 32.29 6.43
C ALA A 50 64.56 31.85 6.40
N ILE A 51 63.78 32.33 5.43
CA ILE A 51 62.38 31.92 5.22
C ILE A 51 62.32 30.43 4.83
N ALA A 52 63.15 29.98 3.88
CA ALA A 52 63.21 28.56 3.50
C ALA A 52 63.57 27.66 4.71
N SER A 53 64.57 28.04 5.50
CA SER A 53 64.95 27.29 6.71
C SER A 53 63.84 27.26 7.78
N LEU A 54 63.07 28.34 7.95
CA LEU A 54 61.96 28.38 8.89
C LEU A 54 60.84 27.40 8.48
N PHE A 55 60.46 27.42 7.20
CA PHE A 55 59.42 26.52 6.68
C PHE A 55 59.88 25.05 6.69
N SER A 56 61.13 24.77 6.33
CA SER A 56 61.72 23.42 6.44
C SER A 56 61.75 22.92 7.89
N GLY A 57 62.13 23.77 8.85
CA GLY A 57 62.11 23.44 10.28
C GLY A 57 60.69 23.14 10.79
N HIS A 58 59.72 23.97 10.40
CA HIS A 58 58.32 23.77 10.77
C HIS A 58 57.74 22.47 10.19
N ALA A 59 58.11 22.11 8.96
CA ALA A 59 57.69 20.86 8.33
C ALA A 59 58.19 19.63 9.10
N LEU A 60 59.43 19.63 9.58
CA LEU A 60 59.99 18.52 10.38
C LEU A 60 59.31 18.37 11.75
N ASP A 61 59.00 19.49 12.41
CA ASP A 61 58.24 19.49 13.66
C ASP A 61 56.81 18.94 13.44
N TYR A 62 56.16 19.33 12.35
CA TYR A 62 54.85 18.82 11.94
C TYR A 62 54.88 17.31 11.70
N GLN A 63 55.91 16.78 11.03
CA GLN A 63 56.06 15.33 10.82
C GLN A 63 56.26 14.56 12.13
N SER A 64 57.04 15.11 13.08
CA SER A 64 57.23 14.49 14.40
C SER A 64 55.93 14.45 15.22
N LEU A 65 55.14 15.52 15.15
CA LEU A 65 53.82 15.59 15.78
C LEU A 65 52.81 14.64 15.12
N GLY A 66 52.82 14.56 13.79
CA GLY A 66 52.00 13.63 13.01
C GLY A 66 52.21 12.18 13.44
N ALA A 67 53.46 11.74 13.60
CA ALA A 67 53.77 10.39 14.06
C ALA A 67 53.21 10.07 15.47
N ARG A 68 53.19 11.05 16.38
CA ARG A 68 52.61 10.88 17.72
C ARG A 68 51.08 10.80 17.68
N MET A 69 50.45 11.57 16.80
CA MET A 69 49.00 11.52 16.60
C MET A 69 48.57 10.18 15.96
N THR A 70 49.31 9.67 14.98
CA THR A 70 49.05 8.34 14.39
C THR A 70 49.07 7.25 15.46
N ALA A 71 50.08 7.24 16.33
CA ALA A 71 50.18 6.23 17.40
C ALA A 71 49.01 6.30 18.40
N PHE A 72 48.52 7.51 18.72
CA PHE A 72 47.34 7.68 19.56
C PHE A 72 46.05 7.22 18.85
N HIS A 73 45.90 7.59 17.57
CA HIS A 73 44.78 7.19 16.73
C HIS A 73 44.66 5.67 16.61
N ASP A 74 45.78 4.98 16.36
CA ASP A 74 45.82 3.52 16.28
C ASP A 74 45.39 2.86 17.61
N GLN A 75 45.81 3.40 18.74
CA GLN A 75 45.40 2.92 20.07
C GLN A 75 43.92 3.15 20.34
N PHE A 76 43.38 4.28 19.91
CA PHE A 76 41.95 4.60 20.05
C PHE A 76 41.09 3.65 19.21
N VAL A 77 41.45 3.41 17.94
CA VAL A 77 40.77 2.45 17.06
C VAL A 77 40.82 1.03 17.63
N ALA A 78 41.97 0.61 18.15
CA ALA A 78 42.12 -0.71 18.78
C ALA A 78 41.25 -0.87 20.04
N ALA A 79 41.18 0.17 20.89
CA ALA A 79 40.33 0.17 22.08
C ALA A 79 38.83 0.15 21.73
N LEU A 80 38.42 0.89 20.69
CA LEU A 80 37.04 0.93 20.22
C LEU A 80 36.59 -0.42 19.65
N THR A 81 37.45 -1.05 18.86
CA THR A 81 37.23 -2.40 18.31
C THR A 81 37.10 -3.44 19.42
N ALA A 82 37.96 -3.38 20.44
CA ALA A 82 37.88 -4.27 21.60
C ALA A 82 36.60 -4.04 22.43
N GLY A 83 36.18 -2.78 22.57
CA GLY A 83 34.93 -2.41 23.24
C GLY A 83 33.70 -3.02 22.57
N GLY A 84 33.58 -2.92 21.23
CA GLY A 84 32.49 -3.53 20.46
C GLY A 84 32.40 -5.04 20.66
N GLY A 85 33.53 -5.75 20.67
CA GLY A 85 33.58 -7.20 20.90
C GLY A 85 33.14 -7.62 22.31
N LEU A 86 33.40 -6.80 23.34
CA LEU A 86 32.99 -7.09 24.71
C LEU A 86 31.48 -6.95 24.91
N TYR A 87 30.83 -5.98 24.26
CA TYR A 87 29.36 -5.86 24.33
C TYR A 87 28.65 -7.00 23.59
N SER A 88 29.12 -7.35 22.38
CA SER A 88 28.57 -8.48 21.62
C SER A 88 28.71 -9.82 22.37
N SER A 89 29.86 -10.07 22.99
CA SER A 89 30.07 -11.29 23.80
C SER A 89 29.27 -11.31 25.10
N ALA A 90 29.00 -10.16 25.71
CA ALA A 90 28.13 -10.06 26.88
C ALA A 90 26.67 -10.38 26.54
N GLU A 91 26.16 -9.93 25.38
CA GLU A 91 24.82 -10.29 24.90
C GLU A 91 24.71 -11.78 24.58
N ALA A 92 25.72 -12.35 23.91
CA ALA A 92 25.78 -13.79 23.64
C ALA A 92 25.81 -14.60 24.96
N ALA A 93 26.57 -14.17 25.95
CA ALA A 93 26.65 -14.82 27.26
C ALA A 93 25.36 -14.69 28.11
N ALA A 94 24.53 -13.66 27.85
CA ALA A 94 23.23 -13.52 28.49
C ALA A 94 22.17 -14.47 27.87
N ALA A 95 22.32 -14.83 26.58
CA ALA A 95 21.41 -15.73 25.87
C ALA A 95 21.76 -17.22 26.06
N THR A 96 23.02 -17.57 26.31
CA THR A 96 23.48 -18.97 26.41
C THR A 96 22.76 -19.82 27.46
N PRO A 97 22.43 -19.34 28.68
CA PRO A 97 21.73 -20.19 29.66
C PRO A 97 20.30 -20.54 29.24
N LEU A 98 19.63 -19.66 28.46
CA LEU A 98 18.30 -19.90 27.93
C LEU A 98 18.36 -20.92 26.78
N GLN A 99 19.37 -20.83 25.91
CA GLN A 99 19.57 -21.77 24.82
C GLN A 99 19.93 -23.17 25.32
N ASP A 100 20.76 -23.29 26.35
CA ASP A 100 21.13 -24.58 26.95
C ASP A 100 19.93 -25.29 27.59
N LEU A 101 19.04 -24.53 28.26
CA LEU A 101 17.81 -25.08 28.81
C LEU A 101 16.88 -25.58 27.70
N LEU A 102 16.72 -24.82 26.60
CA LEU A 102 15.94 -25.26 25.45
C LEU A 102 16.54 -26.50 24.80
N ASN A 103 17.86 -26.59 24.68
CA ASN A 103 18.55 -27.77 24.15
C ASN A 103 18.28 -29.02 25.01
N VAL A 104 18.32 -28.89 26.34
CA VAL A 104 17.99 -30.00 27.27
C VAL A 104 16.54 -30.44 27.13
N VAL A 105 15.60 -29.50 27.02
CA VAL A 105 14.16 -29.79 26.85
C VAL A 105 13.88 -30.44 25.50
N ASN A 106 14.58 -30.01 24.44
CA ASN A 106 14.38 -30.49 23.07
C ASN A 106 15.15 -31.77 22.75
N ALA A 107 16.24 -32.09 23.46
CA ALA A 107 17.09 -33.23 23.14
C ALA A 107 16.34 -34.57 23.02
N PRO A 108 15.39 -34.92 23.91
CA PRO A 108 14.65 -36.18 23.79
C PRO A 108 13.79 -36.26 22.52
N THR A 109 13.08 -35.18 22.15
CA THR A 109 12.21 -35.19 20.96
C THR A 109 12.99 -35.01 19.67
N GLN A 110 14.07 -34.23 19.69
CA GLN A 110 14.98 -34.10 18.56
C GLN A 110 15.62 -35.45 18.23
N ALA A 111 15.99 -36.24 19.25
CA ALA A 111 16.54 -37.59 19.06
C ALA A 111 15.50 -38.62 18.60
N LEU A 112 14.26 -38.54 19.10
CA LEU A 112 13.22 -39.55 18.83
C LEU A 112 12.41 -39.26 17.55
N LEU A 113 12.14 -38.00 17.27
CA LEU A 113 11.19 -37.55 16.25
C LEU A 113 11.83 -36.61 15.22
N GLY A 114 13.12 -36.30 15.36
CA GLY A 114 13.83 -35.37 14.47
C GLY A 114 13.33 -33.93 14.54
N ARG A 115 12.55 -33.58 15.58
CA ARG A 115 11.91 -32.27 15.76
C ARG A 115 11.99 -31.79 17.21
N PRO A 116 12.21 -30.49 17.43
CA PRO A 116 12.21 -29.93 18.77
C PRO A 116 10.81 -30.01 19.38
N LEU A 117 10.72 -30.05 20.70
CA LEU A 117 9.45 -29.99 21.41
C LEU A 117 8.94 -28.55 21.43
N ILE A 118 9.86 -27.60 21.68
CA ILE A 118 9.61 -26.16 21.76
C ILE A 118 10.70 -25.42 20.97
N GLY A 119 10.31 -24.50 20.10
CA GLY A 119 11.22 -23.66 19.33
C GLY A 119 10.74 -23.47 17.91
N ASP A 120 11.10 -22.34 17.31
CA ASP A 120 10.73 -22.03 15.95
C ASP A 120 11.52 -22.89 14.95
N GLY A 121 10.91 -23.11 13.78
CA GLY A 121 11.56 -23.78 12.67
C GLY A 121 12.66 -22.90 12.08
N ALA A 122 13.76 -23.51 11.63
CA ALA A 122 14.83 -22.77 11.00
C ALA A 122 14.40 -22.23 9.63
N ASP A 123 14.68 -20.96 9.36
CA ASP A 123 14.45 -20.37 8.03
C ASP A 123 15.35 -21.06 6.98
N GLY A 124 14.84 -21.20 5.75
CA GLY A 124 15.65 -21.64 4.63
C GLY A 124 16.74 -20.60 4.32
N THR A 125 17.98 -21.06 4.14
CA THR A 125 19.13 -20.17 3.87
C THR A 125 19.69 -20.33 2.47
N ALA A 126 19.42 -21.45 1.80
CA ALA A 126 19.83 -21.70 0.42
C ALA A 126 18.70 -21.40 -0.57
N PRO A 127 18.99 -20.99 -1.81
CA PRO A 127 17.96 -20.64 -2.78
C PRO A 127 16.90 -21.74 -2.98
N GLY A 128 15.63 -21.39 -2.80
CA GLY A 128 14.49 -22.32 -2.89
C GLY A 128 14.40 -23.36 -1.77
N GLN A 129 15.23 -23.28 -0.73
CA GLN A 129 15.17 -24.18 0.43
C GLN A 129 13.92 -23.90 1.26
N ALA A 130 13.16 -24.95 1.57
CA ALA A 130 12.01 -24.85 2.45
C ALA A 130 12.42 -24.50 3.89
N GLY A 131 11.57 -23.75 4.58
CA GLY A 131 11.68 -23.51 6.01
C GLY A 131 11.43 -24.80 6.81
N GLY A 132 12.17 -24.95 7.90
CA GLY A 132 12.02 -26.05 8.84
C GLY A 132 10.69 -25.98 9.57
N ALA A 133 10.17 -27.15 9.97
CA ALA A 133 8.97 -27.21 10.80
C ALA A 133 9.26 -26.69 12.22
N GLY A 134 8.29 -25.97 12.80
CA GLY A 134 8.34 -25.56 14.20
C GLY A 134 8.27 -26.75 15.17
N GLY A 135 8.56 -26.46 16.43
CA GLY A 135 8.51 -27.43 17.54
C GLY A 135 7.13 -28.06 17.70
N LEU A 136 7.08 -29.30 18.19
CA LEU A 136 5.86 -30.10 18.25
C LEU A 136 4.74 -29.47 19.11
N LEU A 137 5.08 -28.77 20.21
CA LEU A 137 4.11 -28.14 21.10
C LEU A 137 3.99 -26.64 20.89
N TYR A 138 5.13 -25.95 20.83
CA TYR A 138 5.17 -24.50 20.69
C TYR A 138 6.30 -24.10 19.75
N GLY A 139 5.97 -23.38 18.69
CA GLY A 139 6.94 -22.87 17.75
C GLY A 139 6.33 -22.55 16.39
N ASN A 140 6.73 -21.42 15.84
CA ASN A 140 6.39 -21.03 14.49
C ASN A 140 7.16 -21.90 13.48
N GLY A 141 6.63 -22.06 12.28
CA GLY A 141 7.41 -22.62 11.18
C GLY A 141 8.41 -21.61 10.64
N GLY A 142 9.56 -22.09 10.15
CA GLY A 142 10.56 -21.24 9.52
C GLY A 142 10.10 -20.74 8.15
N ASN A 143 10.60 -19.59 7.72
CA ASN A 143 10.33 -19.04 6.40
C ASN A 143 11.06 -19.82 5.30
N GLY A 144 10.45 -19.96 4.14
CA GLY A 144 11.11 -20.49 2.96
C GLY A 144 12.07 -19.47 2.35
N ALA A 145 13.20 -19.95 1.83
CA ALA A 145 14.19 -19.10 1.17
C ALA A 145 13.70 -18.64 -0.21
N ALA A 146 14.12 -17.46 -0.65
CA ALA A 146 13.91 -17.00 -2.02
C ALA A 146 14.56 -17.95 -3.04
N GLY A 147 13.89 -18.23 -4.16
CA GLY A 147 14.56 -18.73 -5.36
C GLY A 147 15.30 -17.55 -5.99
N THR A 148 16.63 -17.56 -6.03
CA THR A 148 17.42 -16.45 -6.62
C THR A 148 17.81 -16.72 -8.07
N ASN A 149 17.70 -17.97 -8.51
CA ASN A 149 18.10 -18.41 -9.84
C ASN A 149 16.88 -18.54 -10.77
N PRO A 150 17.03 -18.28 -12.07
CA PRO A 150 15.94 -18.45 -13.03
C PRO A 150 15.32 -19.85 -12.96
N GLY A 151 13.99 -19.92 -12.95
CA GLY A 151 13.19 -21.15 -12.88
C GLY A 151 13.20 -21.86 -11.52
N VAL A 152 13.97 -21.40 -10.54
CA VAL A 152 13.99 -21.99 -9.20
C VAL A 152 12.82 -21.43 -8.39
N ALA A 153 11.96 -22.32 -7.92
CA ALA A 153 10.84 -21.95 -7.06
C ALA A 153 11.32 -21.42 -5.70
N GLY A 154 10.52 -20.55 -5.09
CA GLY A 154 10.70 -20.16 -3.70
C GLY A 154 10.46 -21.36 -2.78
N GLY A 155 11.21 -21.41 -1.68
CA GLY A 155 11.07 -22.46 -0.68
C GLY A 155 9.70 -22.40 -0.01
N ALA A 156 9.11 -23.54 0.29
CA ALA A 156 7.87 -23.56 1.08
C ALA A 156 8.16 -23.10 2.52
N GLY A 157 7.21 -22.39 3.13
CA GLY A 157 7.23 -22.10 4.56
C GLY A 157 7.04 -23.36 5.39
N GLY A 158 7.69 -23.41 6.53
CA GLY A 158 7.61 -24.51 7.48
C GLY A 158 6.24 -24.56 8.18
N ALA A 159 5.75 -25.76 8.44
CA ALA A 159 4.55 -25.95 9.26
C ALA A 159 4.86 -25.70 10.75
N ALA A 160 3.93 -25.08 11.48
CA ALA A 160 3.97 -25.03 12.93
C ALA A 160 3.57 -26.39 13.57
N GLY A 161 3.75 -26.51 14.89
CA GLY A 161 3.34 -27.68 15.68
C GLY A 161 1.90 -27.60 16.20
N LEU A 162 1.72 -27.76 17.51
CA LEU A 162 0.42 -27.63 18.16
C LEU A 162 -0.02 -26.16 18.28
N ILE A 163 0.89 -25.29 18.75
CA ILE A 163 0.71 -23.84 18.86
C ILE A 163 1.85 -23.13 18.10
N GLY A 164 1.51 -22.20 17.22
CA GLY A 164 2.47 -21.41 16.46
C GLY A 164 1.96 -21.07 15.06
N ASN A 165 2.53 -20.04 14.45
CA ASN A 165 2.16 -19.62 13.10
C ASN A 165 2.99 -20.36 12.06
N GLY A 166 2.40 -20.67 10.90
CA GLY A 166 3.14 -21.22 9.77
C GLY A 166 4.14 -20.19 9.20
N GLY A 167 5.28 -20.67 8.72
CA GLY A 167 6.29 -19.80 8.10
C GLY A 167 5.83 -19.28 6.73
N ALA A 168 6.34 -18.12 6.32
CA ALA A 168 6.05 -17.59 4.98
C ALA A 168 6.74 -18.41 3.89
N GLY A 169 6.12 -18.51 2.72
CA GLY A 169 6.77 -19.05 1.53
C GLY A 169 7.77 -18.04 0.93
N GLY A 170 8.88 -18.55 0.42
CA GLY A 170 9.89 -17.72 -0.25
C GLY A 170 9.41 -17.23 -1.61
N ILE A 171 9.92 -16.08 -2.06
CA ILE A 171 9.68 -15.59 -3.42
C ILE A 171 10.32 -16.51 -4.47
N GLY A 172 9.71 -16.67 -5.64
CA GLY A 172 10.28 -17.41 -6.75
C GLY A 172 11.40 -16.65 -7.45
N GLY A 173 12.39 -17.36 -8.00
CA GLY A 173 13.37 -16.78 -8.91
C GLY A 173 12.75 -16.48 -10.26
N ALA A 174 13.47 -15.84 -11.18
CA ALA A 174 12.88 -15.39 -12.44
C ALA A 174 12.11 -16.52 -13.17
N GLY A 175 10.80 -16.36 -13.40
CA GLY A 175 9.88 -17.37 -13.96
C GLY A 175 9.60 -18.61 -13.07
N GLY A 176 10.17 -18.67 -11.88
CA GLY A 176 9.95 -19.71 -10.86
C GLY A 176 8.75 -19.37 -9.97
N SER A 177 7.99 -20.38 -9.56
CA SER A 177 6.83 -20.16 -8.68
C SER A 177 7.24 -19.72 -7.27
N GLY A 178 6.40 -18.94 -6.61
CA GLY A 178 6.54 -18.66 -5.19
C GLY A 178 6.32 -19.91 -4.34
N GLY A 179 6.93 -19.93 -3.17
CA GLY A 179 6.79 -21.01 -2.20
C GLY A 179 5.43 -20.97 -1.52
N ALA A 180 4.82 -22.12 -1.23
CA ALA A 180 3.60 -22.17 -0.43
C ALA A 180 3.89 -21.70 1.01
N GLY A 181 2.94 -21.02 1.64
CA GLY A 181 2.98 -20.71 3.06
C GLY A 181 2.79 -21.96 3.92
N GLY A 182 3.45 -21.99 5.07
CA GLY A 182 3.36 -23.10 6.02
C GLY A 182 2.01 -23.14 6.73
N THR A 183 1.56 -24.33 7.13
CA THR A 183 0.33 -24.46 7.93
C THR A 183 0.54 -23.91 9.35
N GLY A 184 -0.46 -23.22 9.87
CA GLY A 184 -0.53 -22.81 11.27
C GLY A 184 -0.65 -24.01 12.21
N GLY A 185 -0.52 -23.74 13.51
CA GLY A 185 -0.54 -24.77 14.54
C GLY A 185 -1.86 -25.51 14.57
N TRP A 186 -1.82 -26.83 14.86
CA TRP A 186 -3.02 -27.67 14.84
C TRP A 186 -4.12 -27.16 15.77
N LEU A 187 -3.75 -26.65 16.96
CA LEU A 187 -4.69 -26.06 17.91
C LEU A 187 -4.83 -24.55 17.70
N TYR A 188 -3.71 -23.81 17.73
CA TYR A 188 -3.75 -22.36 17.63
C TYR A 188 -2.60 -21.83 16.78
N GLY A 189 -2.93 -21.06 15.74
CA GLY A 189 -1.95 -20.33 14.97
C GLY A 189 -2.40 -20.08 13.55
N ASN A 190 -1.89 -19.00 12.99
CA ASN A 190 -2.23 -18.55 11.65
C ASN A 190 -1.41 -19.31 10.62
N GLY A 191 -1.98 -19.52 9.43
CA GLY A 191 -1.21 -19.99 8.30
C GLY A 191 -0.24 -18.93 7.78
N GLY A 192 0.90 -19.36 7.25
CA GLY A 192 1.89 -18.46 6.66
C GLY A 192 1.44 -17.96 5.29
N ALA A 193 1.90 -16.78 4.88
CA ALA A 193 1.62 -16.26 3.54
C ALA A 193 2.37 -17.07 2.46
N GLY A 194 1.78 -17.21 1.29
CA GLY A 194 2.48 -17.72 0.11
C GLY A 194 3.45 -16.69 -0.46
N GLY A 195 4.58 -17.15 -0.98
CA GLY A 195 5.56 -16.30 -1.63
C GLY A 195 5.10 -15.85 -3.02
N ALA A 196 5.54 -14.68 -3.46
CA ALA A 196 5.28 -14.22 -4.82
C ALA A 196 6.01 -15.09 -5.85
N GLY A 197 5.42 -15.26 -7.03
CA GLY A 197 6.10 -15.84 -8.18
C GLY A 197 7.14 -14.86 -8.75
N GLY A 198 8.25 -15.38 -9.26
CA GLY A 198 9.28 -14.53 -9.83
C GLY A 198 8.92 -14.07 -11.24
N ALA A 199 9.25 -12.82 -11.57
CA ALA A 199 9.04 -12.26 -12.90
C ALA A 199 9.79 -13.06 -13.97
N GLY A 200 9.17 -13.29 -15.12
CA GLY A 200 9.77 -13.96 -16.25
C GLY A 200 10.97 -13.17 -16.78
N ALA A 201 12.07 -13.86 -17.07
CA ALA A 201 13.21 -13.22 -17.72
C ALA A 201 12.83 -12.78 -19.14
N PRO A 202 13.36 -11.64 -19.63
CA PRO A 202 13.24 -11.28 -21.04
C PRO A 202 13.82 -12.38 -21.94
N GLY A 203 13.18 -12.60 -23.08
CA GLY A 203 13.67 -13.53 -24.09
C GLY A 203 15.03 -13.07 -24.63
N PRO A 204 16.01 -13.97 -24.85
CA PRO A 204 17.17 -13.65 -25.67
C PRO A 204 16.73 -13.33 -27.11
N VAL A 205 17.59 -12.66 -27.88
CA VAL A 205 17.33 -12.25 -29.27
C VAL A 205 16.68 -13.38 -30.08
N SER A 206 15.54 -13.09 -30.71
CA SER A 206 14.74 -14.05 -31.51
C SER A 206 14.04 -15.17 -30.72
N PHE A 207 13.96 -15.10 -29.39
CA PHE A 207 13.21 -16.04 -28.55
C PHE A 207 12.06 -15.34 -27.78
N ASN A 208 11.08 -16.14 -27.38
CA ASN A 208 9.94 -15.69 -26.58
C ASN A 208 10.39 -15.24 -25.19
N GLY A 209 9.64 -14.32 -24.60
CA GLY A 209 9.76 -13.99 -23.19
C GLY A 209 9.40 -15.18 -22.31
N ASN A 210 10.09 -15.34 -21.19
CA ASN A 210 9.75 -16.39 -20.24
C ASN A 210 8.47 -16.03 -19.49
N ASN A 211 7.63 -17.02 -19.17
CA ASN A 211 6.45 -16.78 -18.36
C ASN A 211 6.83 -16.34 -16.94
N GLY A 212 5.96 -15.55 -16.33
CA GLY A 212 6.03 -15.28 -14.90
C GLY A 212 5.72 -16.53 -14.08
N GLY A 213 6.35 -16.64 -12.92
CA GLY A 213 6.09 -17.72 -11.99
C GLY A 213 4.74 -17.57 -11.31
N ASN A 214 4.04 -18.66 -11.00
CA ASN A 214 2.81 -18.58 -10.21
C ASN A 214 3.11 -18.17 -8.76
N GLY A 215 2.21 -17.45 -8.12
CA GLY A 215 2.25 -17.20 -6.70
C GLY A 215 2.05 -18.48 -5.88
N GLY A 216 2.68 -18.55 -4.71
CA GLY A 216 2.52 -19.64 -3.77
C GLY A 216 1.17 -19.58 -3.05
N ASN A 217 0.56 -20.72 -2.76
CA ASN A 217 -0.66 -20.75 -1.95
C ASN A 217 -0.38 -20.30 -0.51
N GLY A 218 -1.33 -19.63 0.11
CA GLY A 218 -1.31 -19.35 1.53
C GLY A 218 -1.50 -20.62 2.36
N GLY A 219 -0.86 -20.67 3.53
CA GLY A 219 -0.98 -21.75 4.49
C GLY A 219 -2.34 -21.76 5.17
N ALA A 220 -2.88 -22.94 5.44
CA ALA A 220 -4.12 -23.07 6.23
C ALA A 220 -3.84 -22.94 7.74
N ALA A 221 -4.81 -22.44 8.50
CA ALA A 221 -4.82 -22.53 9.96
C ALA A 221 -5.38 -23.89 10.44
N GLY A 222 -5.13 -24.23 11.71
CA GLY A 222 -5.61 -25.44 12.37
C GLY A 222 -7.03 -25.30 12.92
N TRP A 223 -7.18 -25.46 14.25
CA TRP A 223 -8.48 -25.35 14.92
C TRP A 223 -8.90 -23.89 15.14
N TRP A 224 -7.95 -23.05 15.57
CA TRP A 224 -8.08 -21.61 15.75
C TRP A 224 -6.99 -20.88 14.97
N GLY A 225 -7.35 -19.76 14.33
CA GLY A 225 -6.39 -18.90 13.63
C GLY A 225 -6.82 -18.56 12.22
N THR A 226 -6.16 -17.58 11.62
CA THR A 226 -6.48 -17.10 10.27
C THR A 226 -5.65 -17.81 9.20
N GLY A 227 -6.24 -18.03 8.02
CA GLY A 227 -5.50 -18.52 6.87
C GLY A 227 -4.51 -17.49 6.34
N GLY A 228 -3.39 -17.94 5.78
CA GLY A 228 -2.39 -17.07 5.17
C GLY A 228 -2.84 -16.59 3.78
N ALA A 229 -2.42 -15.39 3.36
CA ALA A 229 -2.70 -14.90 2.02
C ALA A 229 -1.94 -15.71 0.95
N GLY A 230 -2.50 -15.83 -0.25
CA GLY A 230 -1.79 -16.32 -1.43
C GLY A 230 -0.79 -15.29 -1.95
N GLY A 231 0.31 -15.76 -2.51
CA GLY A 231 1.31 -14.91 -3.14
C GLY A 231 0.85 -14.41 -4.51
N ALA A 232 1.31 -13.23 -4.93
CA ALA A 232 1.07 -12.73 -6.28
C ALA A 232 1.79 -13.58 -7.33
N GLY A 233 1.23 -13.68 -8.53
CA GLY A 233 1.93 -14.18 -9.70
C GLY A 233 2.99 -13.20 -10.20
N GLY A 234 4.10 -13.73 -10.72
CA GLY A 234 5.15 -12.93 -11.33
C GLY A 234 4.73 -12.40 -12.69
N GLU A 235 5.27 -11.26 -13.09
CA GLU A 235 5.06 -10.69 -14.42
C GLU A 235 5.66 -11.59 -15.52
N GLY A 236 5.09 -11.56 -16.71
CA GLY A 236 5.67 -12.21 -17.89
C GLY A 236 6.89 -11.44 -18.40
N GLY A 237 7.92 -12.15 -18.85
CA GLY A 237 9.10 -11.53 -19.45
C GLY A 237 8.81 -10.97 -20.83
N ALA A 238 9.45 -9.87 -21.19
CA ALA A 238 9.34 -9.30 -22.53
C ALA A 238 9.91 -10.24 -23.61
N ALA A 239 9.37 -10.17 -24.82
CA ALA A 239 9.94 -10.86 -26.00
C ALA A 239 11.38 -10.37 -26.30
N GLY A 240 12.25 -11.25 -26.81
CA GLY A 240 13.62 -10.88 -27.16
C GLY A 240 13.73 -10.24 -28.53
N GLY A 241 14.33 -9.04 -28.63
CA GLY A 241 14.40 -8.26 -29.87
C GLY A 241 15.14 -8.94 -31.03
N ASP A 242 14.83 -8.59 -32.28
CA ASP A 242 15.51 -9.05 -33.49
C ASP A 242 16.34 -7.91 -34.12
N PRO A 243 17.68 -7.96 -34.13
CA PRO A 243 18.51 -6.91 -34.73
C PRO A 243 18.53 -6.92 -36.27
N ALA A 244 17.88 -7.90 -36.93
CA ALA A 244 18.03 -8.09 -38.38
C ALA A 244 16.71 -8.19 -39.17
N ASP A 245 15.55 -8.05 -38.53
CA ASP A 245 14.22 -8.03 -39.19
C ASP A 245 13.92 -9.32 -40.00
N ILE A 246 14.42 -10.48 -39.54
CA ILE A 246 14.36 -11.76 -40.27
C ILE A 246 13.44 -12.81 -39.60
N ALA A 247 13.04 -12.64 -38.33
CA ALA A 247 12.28 -13.63 -37.57
C ALA A 247 10.90 -13.13 -37.08
N TYR A 248 9.85 -13.38 -37.85
CA TYR A 248 8.45 -13.21 -37.42
C TYR A 248 8.02 -14.40 -36.54
N GLY A 249 7.89 -14.21 -35.22
CA GLY A 249 7.40 -15.26 -34.31
C GLY A 249 7.56 -15.08 -32.80
N GLN A 250 8.00 -13.90 -32.31
CA GLN A 250 8.31 -13.73 -30.89
C GLN A 250 7.07 -13.33 -30.09
N THR A 251 6.90 -13.92 -28.90
CA THR A 251 5.78 -13.59 -27.98
C THR A 251 6.28 -13.20 -26.61
N GLY A 252 5.61 -12.22 -25.97
CA GLY A 252 5.81 -11.91 -24.56
C GLY A 252 5.40 -13.09 -23.68
N GLY A 253 6.06 -13.26 -22.54
CA GLY A 253 5.74 -14.32 -21.59
C GLY A 253 4.39 -14.08 -20.93
N VAL A 254 3.64 -15.14 -20.63
CA VAL A 254 2.37 -15.01 -19.90
C VAL A 254 2.65 -14.65 -18.44
N GLY A 255 1.82 -13.78 -17.84
CA GLY A 255 1.86 -13.48 -16.41
C GLY A 255 1.52 -14.71 -15.57
N GLY A 256 2.20 -14.88 -14.44
CA GLY A 256 1.96 -15.98 -13.52
C GLY A 256 0.60 -15.87 -12.83
N ASN A 257 -0.03 -17.00 -12.52
CA ASN A 257 -1.29 -16.97 -11.75
C ASN A 257 -1.03 -16.61 -10.29
N GLY A 258 -1.97 -15.93 -9.65
CA GLY A 258 -1.95 -15.71 -8.21
C GLY A 258 -2.17 -17.01 -7.42
N GLY A 259 -1.56 -17.10 -6.24
CA GLY A 259 -1.73 -18.21 -5.32
C GLY A 259 -3.08 -18.15 -4.62
N SER A 260 -3.69 -19.30 -4.32
CA SER A 260 -4.92 -19.33 -3.52
C SER A 260 -4.66 -18.94 -2.06
N GLY A 261 -5.63 -18.30 -1.42
CA GLY A 261 -5.61 -18.01 0.00
C GLY A 261 -5.77 -19.27 0.85
N GLY A 262 -5.12 -19.29 2.01
CA GLY A 262 -5.22 -20.38 2.96
C GLY A 262 -6.56 -20.41 3.68
N ASN A 263 -7.03 -21.61 4.03
CA ASN A 263 -8.27 -21.75 4.80
C ASN A 263 -8.09 -21.23 6.24
N GLY A 264 -9.14 -20.61 6.77
CA GLY A 264 -9.23 -20.23 8.18
C GLY A 264 -9.37 -21.45 9.10
N GLY A 265 -9.27 -21.21 10.41
CA GLY A 265 -9.35 -22.25 11.42
C GLY A 265 -10.70 -22.98 11.38
N TRP A 266 -10.69 -24.30 11.65
CA TRP A 266 -11.90 -25.12 11.58
C TRP A 266 -13.00 -24.63 12.53
N PHE A 267 -12.65 -24.21 13.74
CA PHE A 267 -13.63 -23.67 14.68
C PHE A 267 -13.82 -22.17 14.47
N ALA A 268 -12.74 -21.37 14.57
CA ALA A 268 -12.83 -19.95 14.28
C ALA A 268 -11.56 -19.37 13.68
N GLY A 269 -11.77 -18.52 12.68
CA GLY A 269 -10.75 -17.67 12.10
C GLY A 269 -11.03 -17.39 10.63
N ASN A 270 -10.68 -16.17 10.22
CA ASN A 270 -10.89 -15.72 8.85
C ASN A 270 -9.93 -16.42 7.90
N ALA A 271 -10.38 -16.64 6.68
CA ALA A 271 -9.52 -17.22 5.66
C ALA A 271 -8.65 -16.17 4.97
N GLY A 272 -7.56 -16.62 4.35
CA GLY A 272 -6.63 -15.75 3.65
C GLY A 272 -7.15 -15.32 2.28
N ALA A 273 -6.79 -14.12 1.84
CA ALA A 273 -7.08 -13.66 0.48
C ALA A 273 -6.24 -14.41 -0.57
N GLY A 274 -6.75 -14.53 -1.78
CA GLY A 274 -5.97 -14.97 -2.94
C GLY A 274 -4.99 -13.90 -3.40
N GLY A 275 -3.88 -14.31 -4.00
CA GLY A 275 -2.90 -13.42 -4.59
C GLY A 275 -3.32 -12.93 -5.97
N ASN A 276 -2.83 -11.76 -6.39
CA ASN A 276 -3.12 -11.23 -7.72
C ASN A 276 -2.39 -12.03 -8.81
N GLY A 277 -2.95 -12.09 -10.01
CA GLY A 277 -2.24 -12.56 -11.20
C GLY A 277 -1.19 -11.55 -11.64
N GLY A 278 -0.10 -12.05 -12.25
CA GLY A 278 0.96 -11.21 -12.80
C GLY A 278 0.56 -10.62 -14.15
N VAL A 279 1.11 -9.45 -14.48
CA VAL A 279 0.92 -8.82 -15.78
C VAL A 279 1.59 -9.65 -16.87
N GLY A 280 1.00 -9.70 -18.06
CA GLY A 280 1.60 -10.34 -19.22
C GLY A 280 2.78 -9.54 -19.79
N GLY A 281 3.77 -10.23 -20.32
CA GLY A 281 5.00 -9.62 -20.82
C GLY A 281 4.82 -8.88 -22.14
N ASP A 282 5.62 -7.84 -22.32
CA ASP A 282 5.61 -6.99 -23.51
C ASP A 282 5.96 -7.77 -24.77
N GLY A 283 5.12 -7.64 -25.78
CA GLY A 283 5.40 -8.15 -27.13
C GLY A 283 6.31 -7.22 -27.95
N ASN A 284 6.73 -6.05 -27.43
CA ASN A 284 7.36 -4.99 -28.23
C ASN A 284 8.66 -4.41 -27.64
N ALA A 285 9.61 -5.24 -27.19
CA ALA A 285 10.85 -4.73 -26.61
C ALA A 285 11.82 -4.07 -27.63
N ALA A 286 11.54 -4.16 -28.95
CA ALA A 286 12.44 -3.70 -30.01
C ALA A 286 11.75 -3.43 -31.37
N ASP A 287 10.50 -2.97 -31.43
CA ASP A 287 9.72 -2.71 -32.67
C ASP A 287 9.40 -3.93 -33.56
N HIS A 288 9.76 -5.16 -33.15
CA HIS A 288 9.67 -6.36 -34.02
C HIS A 288 8.99 -7.62 -33.41
N GLY A 289 8.48 -7.58 -32.17
CA GLY A 289 7.78 -8.74 -31.60
C GLY A 289 6.31 -8.86 -32.06
N LEU A 290 5.76 -10.08 -32.02
CA LEU A 290 4.53 -10.42 -32.75
C LEU A 290 3.27 -10.35 -31.86
N VAL A 291 3.29 -10.99 -30.68
CA VAL A 291 2.13 -11.07 -29.77
C VAL A 291 2.55 -10.83 -28.31
N ALA A 292 1.78 -10.06 -27.55
CA ALA A 292 2.01 -9.90 -26.12
C ALA A 292 1.68 -11.17 -25.31
N GLY A 293 2.21 -11.26 -24.09
CA GLY A 293 1.83 -12.31 -23.15
C GLY A 293 0.52 -11.98 -22.45
N ALA A 294 -0.36 -12.96 -22.21
CA ALA A 294 -1.62 -12.74 -21.48
C ALA A 294 -1.37 -12.47 -19.99
N GLY A 295 -2.33 -11.81 -19.35
CA GLY A 295 -2.33 -11.62 -17.91
C GLY A 295 -2.61 -12.91 -17.14
N GLY A 296 -2.02 -13.05 -15.96
CA GLY A 296 -2.23 -14.19 -15.07
C GLY A 296 -3.59 -14.15 -14.37
N VAL A 297 -4.16 -15.30 -14.07
CA VAL A 297 -5.44 -15.38 -13.33
C VAL A 297 -5.21 -15.07 -11.84
N GLY A 298 -6.12 -14.33 -11.22
CA GLY A 298 -6.12 -14.09 -9.78
C GLY A 298 -6.38 -15.36 -8.96
N GLY A 299 -5.72 -15.49 -7.83
CA GLY A 299 -5.90 -16.63 -6.91
C GLY A 299 -7.25 -16.59 -6.21
N ALA A 300 -7.87 -17.75 -5.99
CA ALA A 300 -9.10 -17.80 -5.20
C ALA A 300 -8.85 -17.48 -3.72
N GLY A 301 -9.81 -16.85 -3.05
CA GLY A 301 -9.79 -16.66 -1.61
C GLY A 301 -10.00 -17.97 -0.84
N GLY A 302 -9.41 -18.06 0.35
CA GLY A 302 -9.56 -19.24 1.21
C GLY A 302 -10.96 -19.34 1.83
N ALA A 303 -11.35 -20.53 2.25
CA ALA A 303 -12.61 -20.75 2.96
C ALA A 303 -12.43 -20.72 4.49
N ALA A 304 -13.39 -20.13 5.21
CA ALA A 304 -13.45 -20.23 6.66
C ALA A 304 -14.11 -21.55 7.13
N GLY A 305 -13.90 -21.89 8.40
CA GLY A 305 -14.40 -23.12 9.03
C GLY A 305 -15.84 -23.01 9.53
N LEU A 306 -16.05 -23.06 10.85
CA LEU A 306 -17.36 -22.94 11.50
C LEU A 306 -17.75 -21.47 11.71
N PHE A 307 -16.81 -20.67 12.23
CA PHE A 307 -16.93 -19.22 12.40
C PHE A 307 -15.82 -18.48 11.65
N GLY A 308 -16.16 -17.33 11.07
CA GLY A 308 -15.19 -16.44 10.45
C GLY A 308 -15.48 -16.15 8.98
N ASP A 309 -14.77 -15.16 8.45
CA ASP A 309 -15.04 -14.63 7.12
C ASP A 309 -14.23 -15.36 6.03
N GLY A 310 -14.82 -15.48 4.84
CA GLY A 310 -14.12 -16.00 3.66
C GLY A 310 -13.09 -15.00 3.13
N GLY A 311 -12.01 -15.50 2.55
CA GLY A 311 -10.96 -14.64 1.98
C GLY A 311 -11.38 -14.03 0.66
N ALA A 312 -10.96 -12.81 0.34
CA ALA A 312 -11.22 -12.23 -0.98
C ALA A 312 -10.43 -12.97 -2.09
N GLY A 313 -10.96 -13.00 -3.30
CA GLY A 313 -10.23 -13.42 -4.49
C GLY A 313 -9.22 -12.36 -4.93
N GLY A 314 -8.12 -12.81 -5.53
CA GLY A 314 -7.08 -11.95 -6.08
C GLY A 314 -7.50 -11.35 -7.43
N GLN A 315 -6.92 -10.20 -7.77
CA GLN A 315 -7.15 -9.55 -9.06
C GLN A 315 -6.53 -10.38 -10.20
N GLY A 316 -7.12 -10.37 -11.39
CA GLY A 316 -6.46 -10.82 -12.61
C GLY A 316 -5.37 -9.85 -13.02
N GLY A 317 -4.29 -10.36 -13.62
CA GLY A 317 -3.22 -9.53 -14.17
C GLY A 317 -3.60 -8.97 -15.52
N ASP A 318 -3.07 -7.82 -15.89
CA ASP A 318 -3.34 -7.21 -17.19
C ASP A 318 -2.62 -7.96 -18.32
N GLY A 319 -3.19 -7.93 -19.52
CA GLY A 319 -2.53 -8.39 -20.74
C GLY A 319 -1.36 -7.47 -21.10
N GLY A 320 -0.27 -8.04 -21.58
CA GLY A 320 0.90 -7.26 -21.99
C GLY A 320 0.61 -6.35 -23.20
N PRO A 321 1.33 -5.22 -23.34
CA PRO A 321 1.27 -4.38 -24.52
C PRO A 321 1.81 -5.13 -25.76
N ALA A 322 1.13 -4.96 -26.89
CA ALA A 322 1.42 -5.64 -28.14
C ALA A 322 2.61 -5.07 -28.92
N GLY A 323 3.19 -5.93 -29.77
CA GLY A 323 3.97 -5.54 -30.95
C GLY A 323 3.10 -5.50 -32.23
N LEU A 324 3.64 -5.96 -33.37
CA LEU A 324 3.04 -5.74 -34.70
C LEU A 324 1.73 -6.52 -34.98
N VAL A 325 1.43 -7.62 -34.28
CA VAL A 325 0.38 -8.60 -34.66
C VAL A 325 -0.57 -9.06 -33.54
N GLY A 326 -0.47 -8.60 -32.29
CA GLY A 326 -1.57 -8.79 -31.33
C GLY A 326 -1.26 -8.44 -29.89
N ALA A 327 -2.23 -7.83 -29.22
CA ALA A 327 -2.27 -7.80 -27.76
C ALA A 327 -2.90 -9.09 -27.24
N SER A 328 -2.82 -9.26 -25.93
CA SER A 328 -3.28 -10.42 -25.22
C SER A 328 -4.37 -10.05 -24.21
N ASP A 329 -5.21 -11.02 -23.87
CA ASP A 329 -6.29 -10.82 -22.92
C ASP A 329 -5.77 -10.58 -21.50
N GLY A 330 -6.54 -9.83 -20.72
CA GLY A 330 -6.37 -9.74 -19.29
C GLY A 330 -6.77 -11.05 -18.60
N GLY A 331 -6.10 -11.35 -17.48
CA GLY A 331 -6.41 -12.50 -16.66
C GLY A 331 -7.74 -12.35 -15.92
N ALA A 332 -8.44 -13.47 -15.68
CA ALA A 332 -9.65 -13.44 -14.86
C ALA A 332 -9.32 -13.15 -13.39
N GLY A 333 -10.25 -12.51 -12.69
CA GLY A 333 -10.20 -12.37 -11.23
C GLY A 333 -10.46 -13.70 -10.53
N GLY A 334 -9.89 -13.87 -9.34
CA GLY A 334 -10.09 -15.04 -8.50
C GLY A 334 -11.44 -15.02 -7.80
N ASP A 335 -12.03 -16.19 -7.57
CA ASP A 335 -13.26 -16.30 -6.81
C ASP A 335 -13.03 -15.98 -5.32
N GLY A 336 -14.04 -15.39 -4.70
CA GLY A 336 -14.09 -15.17 -3.27
C GLY A 336 -14.31 -16.46 -2.48
N GLY A 337 -13.74 -16.50 -1.29
CA GLY A 337 -13.80 -17.62 -0.36
C GLY A 337 -15.14 -17.73 0.35
N ARG A 338 -15.53 -18.96 0.70
CA ARG A 338 -16.74 -19.20 1.49
C ARG A 338 -16.57 -18.75 2.94
N ALA A 339 -17.65 -18.20 3.51
CA ALA A 339 -17.71 -17.89 4.93
C ALA A 339 -17.78 -19.15 5.80
N GLY A 340 -17.67 -18.94 7.12
CA GLY A 340 -17.89 -19.99 8.11
C GLY A 340 -19.28 -20.59 8.01
N TRP A 341 -19.39 -21.91 8.23
CA TRP A 341 -20.64 -22.65 8.09
C TRP A 341 -21.76 -22.13 9.00
N LEU A 342 -21.43 -21.74 10.25
CA LEU A 342 -22.42 -21.23 11.19
C LEU A 342 -22.57 -19.72 11.05
N SER A 343 -21.47 -18.95 11.14
CA SER A 343 -21.53 -17.50 11.05
C SER A 343 -20.26 -16.89 10.47
N GLY A 344 -20.45 -15.92 9.58
CA GLY A 344 -19.39 -15.11 8.99
C GLY A 344 -19.81 -14.61 7.61
N ASN A 345 -19.12 -13.60 7.10
CA ASN A 345 -19.37 -13.06 5.77
C ASN A 345 -18.46 -13.72 4.75
N ALA A 346 -18.93 -13.86 3.52
CA ALA A 346 -18.11 -14.47 2.48
C ALA A 346 -17.07 -13.46 1.94
N GLY A 347 -16.07 -13.97 1.24
CA GLY A 347 -15.05 -13.14 0.60
C GLY A 347 -15.49 -12.65 -0.77
N ALA A 348 -15.17 -11.40 -1.13
CA ALA A 348 -15.48 -10.84 -2.44
C ALA A 348 -14.68 -11.51 -3.57
N GLY A 349 -15.22 -11.50 -4.79
CA GLY A 349 -14.47 -11.90 -5.99
C GLY A 349 -13.46 -10.82 -6.40
N GLY A 350 -12.33 -11.24 -6.96
CA GLY A 350 -11.35 -10.34 -7.57
C GLY A 350 -11.84 -9.81 -8.91
N ALA A 351 -11.47 -8.61 -9.29
CA ALA A 351 -11.71 -8.09 -10.63
C ALA A 351 -10.80 -8.76 -11.68
N GLY A 352 -11.24 -8.77 -12.93
CA GLY A 352 -10.43 -9.18 -14.06
C GLY A 352 -9.44 -8.11 -14.48
N GLY A 353 -8.30 -8.53 -15.03
CA GLY A 353 -7.29 -7.64 -15.59
C GLY A 353 -7.71 -7.03 -16.92
N ALA A 354 -7.16 -5.87 -17.25
CA ALA A 354 -7.39 -5.22 -18.53
C ALA A 354 -6.73 -6.01 -19.68
N GLY A 355 -7.30 -5.93 -20.88
CA GLY A 355 -6.67 -6.41 -22.10
C GLY A 355 -5.52 -5.50 -22.54
N GLY A 356 -4.51 -6.08 -23.20
CA GLY A 356 -3.32 -5.35 -23.66
C GLY A 356 -3.62 -4.28 -24.73
N VAL A 357 -2.83 -3.21 -24.73
CA VAL A 357 -2.96 -2.06 -25.65
C VAL A 357 -2.09 -2.25 -26.92
N LEU A 358 -2.59 -1.83 -28.09
CA LEU A 358 -1.87 -1.78 -29.38
C LEU A 358 -1.59 -0.34 -29.84
N ASP A 359 -0.41 -0.11 -30.43
CA ASP A 359 -0.03 1.16 -31.11
C ASP A 359 0.21 1.01 -32.65
N SER A 360 -0.17 -0.12 -33.26
CA SER A 360 0.12 -0.38 -34.70
C SER A 360 -1.06 -0.08 -35.65
N THR A 361 -0.75 0.39 -36.88
CA THR A 361 -1.70 0.71 -37.97
C THR A 361 -2.19 -0.50 -38.79
N SER A 362 -1.78 -1.72 -38.45
CA SER A 362 -2.15 -2.95 -39.17
C SER A 362 -3.41 -3.61 -38.59
N PRO A 363 -4.23 -4.36 -39.38
CA PRO A 363 -5.46 -4.98 -38.89
C PRO A 363 -5.16 -6.16 -37.97
N VAL A 364 -5.34 -5.97 -36.66
CA VAL A 364 -4.81 -6.87 -35.64
C VAL A 364 -5.77 -6.99 -34.44
N PHE A 365 -5.81 -8.17 -33.81
CA PHE A 365 -6.66 -8.48 -32.66
C PHE A 365 -6.15 -7.82 -31.35
N PRO A 366 -7.00 -7.03 -30.68
CA PRO A 366 -6.75 -6.44 -29.36
C PRO A 366 -6.97 -7.49 -28.26
N GLY A 367 -6.43 -7.21 -27.07
CA GLY A 367 -6.71 -8.00 -25.87
C GLY A 367 -8.09 -7.67 -25.32
N ASN A 368 -8.87 -8.67 -24.94
CA ASN A 368 -10.11 -8.47 -24.19
C ASN A 368 -9.81 -8.32 -22.70
N GLY A 369 -10.72 -7.66 -21.98
CA GLY A 369 -10.67 -7.63 -20.53
C GLY A 369 -10.98 -9.00 -19.92
N GLY A 370 -10.29 -9.35 -18.85
CA GLY A 370 -10.55 -10.56 -18.07
C GLY A 370 -11.90 -10.49 -17.35
N ALA A 371 -12.54 -11.64 -17.12
CA ALA A 371 -13.76 -11.68 -16.33
C ALA A 371 -13.48 -11.43 -14.84
N GLY A 372 -14.42 -10.81 -14.13
CA GLY A 372 -14.38 -10.75 -12.67
C GLY A 372 -14.69 -12.11 -12.04
N GLY A 373 -14.04 -12.40 -10.92
CA GLY A 373 -14.29 -13.57 -10.09
C GLY A 373 -15.62 -13.48 -9.35
N SER A 374 -16.23 -14.61 -9.02
CA SER A 374 -17.48 -14.64 -8.29
C SER A 374 -17.27 -14.35 -6.81
N GLY A 375 -18.25 -13.73 -6.15
CA GLY A 375 -18.27 -13.59 -4.71
C GLY A 375 -18.52 -14.93 -4.02
N GLY A 376 -17.91 -15.11 -2.84
CA GLY A 376 -18.10 -16.31 -2.04
C GLY A 376 -19.51 -16.39 -1.45
N ALA A 377 -19.95 -17.62 -1.15
CA ALA A 377 -21.21 -17.86 -0.45
C ALA A 377 -21.03 -17.91 1.08
N ALA A 378 -22.04 -17.41 1.80
CA ALA A 378 -22.13 -17.53 3.26
C ALA A 378 -22.73 -18.88 3.70
N GLY A 379 -22.59 -19.18 5.00
CA GLY A 379 -23.06 -20.42 5.63
C GLY A 379 -24.53 -20.37 6.06
N LEU A 380 -24.79 -20.46 7.37
CA LEU A 380 -26.12 -20.40 7.96
C LEU A 380 -26.56 -18.96 8.27
N PHE A 381 -25.65 -18.18 8.85
CA PHE A 381 -25.78 -16.75 9.14
C PHE A 381 -24.65 -15.96 8.46
N GLY A 382 -24.98 -14.85 7.80
CA GLY A 382 -24.01 -13.92 7.23
C GLY A 382 -24.26 -13.65 5.76
N ASP A 383 -23.62 -12.60 5.24
CA ASP A 383 -23.93 -12.08 3.91
C ASP A 383 -23.04 -12.72 2.85
N GLY A 384 -23.64 -12.94 1.67
CA GLY A 384 -22.92 -13.30 0.45
C GLY A 384 -22.10 -12.12 -0.03
N ALA A 385 -20.96 -12.41 -0.64
CA ALA A 385 -20.03 -11.35 -1.04
C ALA A 385 -20.27 -10.85 -2.47
N ALA A 386 -19.82 -9.65 -2.77
CA ALA A 386 -19.90 -9.12 -4.12
C ALA A 386 -19.01 -9.90 -5.11
N GLY A 387 -19.46 -10.01 -6.36
CA GLY A 387 -18.63 -10.43 -7.48
C GLY A 387 -17.65 -9.33 -7.89
N GLY A 388 -16.51 -9.73 -8.44
CA GLY A 388 -15.50 -8.80 -8.95
C GLY A 388 -15.90 -8.16 -10.27
N ALA A 389 -15.38 -6.98 -10.56
CA ALA A 389 -15.62 -6.31 -11.84
C ALA A 389 -14.91 -7.02 -13.00
N GLY A 390 -15.46 -6.95 -14.20
CA GLY A 390 -14.74 -7.32 -15.41
C GLY A 390 -13.68 -6.29 -15.78
N GLY A 391 -12.56 -6.74 -16.33
CA GLY A 391 -11.47 -5.88 -16.81
C GLY A 391 -11.84 -5.11 -18.07
N ALA A 392 -11.18 -3.99 -18.32
CA ALA A 392 -11.40 -3.22 -19.54
C ALA A 392 -10.81 -3.91 -20.77
N GLY A 393 -11.43 -3.75 -21.94
CA GLY A 393 -10.85 -4.17 -23.21
C GLY A 393 -9.65 -3.30 -23.61
N GLY A 394 -8.70 -3.89 -24.32
CA GLY A 394 -7.48 -3.23 -24.79
C GLY A 394 -7.75 -2.24 -25.91
N ALA A 395 -7.10 -1.08 -25.86
CA ALA A 395 -7.19 -0.03 -26.88
C ALA A 395 -6.41 -0.40 -28.16
N SER A 396 -6.90 0.02 -29.34
CA SER A 396 -6.31 -0.33 -30.64
C SER A 396 -6.79 0.57 -31.78
N GLN A 397 -6.00 0.69 -32.85
CA GLN A 397 -6.27 1.55 -34.03
C GLN A 397 -7.38 0.99 -34.95
N THR A 398 -7.60 -0.33 -34.97
CA THR A 398 -8.46 -1.02 -35.96
C THR A 398 -9.57 -1.90 -35.36
N PHE A 399 -9.26 -2.83 -34.47
CA PHE A 399 -10.28 -3.59 -33.73
C PHE A 399 -9.96 -3.42 -32.26
N THR A 400 -10.95 -3.06 -31.45
CA THR A 400 -10.74 -2.79 -30.04
C THR A 400 -11.32 -3.89 -29.15
N GLY A 401 -10.65 -4.16 -28.03
CA GLY A 401 -10.98 -5.30 -27.17
C GLY A 401 -12.33 -5.13 -26.50
N ASP A 402 -13.05 -6.23 -26.32
CA ASP A 402 -14.27 -6.21 -25.51
C ASP A 402 -13.92 -6.15 -24.02
N GLY A 403 -14.78 -5.52 -23.24
CA GLY A 403 -14.68 -5.55 -21.79
C GLY A 403 -15.05 -6.92 -21.23
N GLY A 404 -14.39 -7.32 -20.14
CA GLY A 404 -14.67 -8.56 -19.44
C GLY A 404 -16.02 -8.55 -18.73
N ALA A 405 -16.64 -9.72 -18.55
CA ALA A 405 -17.87 -9.81 -17.79
C ALA A 405 -17.62 -9.61 -16.28
N GLY A 406 -18.57 -9.02 -15.57
CA GLY A 406 -18.57 -8.96 -14.12
C GLY A 406 -18.87 -10.32 -13.49
N GLY A 407 -18.27 -10.58 -12.34
CA GLY A 407 -18.44 -11.81 -11.57
C GLY A 407 -19.80 -11.88 -10.89
N THR A 408 -20.29 -13.10 -10.62
CA THR A 408 -21.57 -13.26 -9.91
C THR A 408 -21.44 -12.93 -8.44
N GLY A 409 -22.49 -12.36 -7.83
CA GLY A 409 -22.57 -12.18 -6.39
C GLY A 409 -22.82 -13.50 -5.67
N GLY A 410 -22.22 -13.65 -4.49
CA GLY A 410 -22.32 -14.84 -3.67
C GLY A 410 -23.66 -14.96 -2.95
N ALA A 411 -24.07 -16.19 -2.63
CA ALA A 411 -25.31 -16.42 -1.89
C ALA A 411 -25.19 -16.00 -0.42
N GLY A 412 -26.25 -15.41 0.12
CA GLY A 412 -26.40 -15.14 1.55
C GLY A 412 -26.59 -16.41 2.38
N GLY A 413 -26.44 -16.27 3.69
CA GLY A 413 -26.58 -17.37 4.63
C GLY A 413 -27.96 -18.01 4.55
N TRP A 414 -28.03 -19.34 4.62
CA TRP A 414 -29.26 -20.08 4.35
C TRP A 414 -30.46 -19.61 5.19
N LEU A 415 -30.24 -19.30 6.47
CA LEU A 415 -31.30 -18.82 7.36
C LEU A 415 -31.38 -17.29 7.38
N TYR A 416 -30.24 -16.63 7.57
CA TYR A 416 -30.15 -15.18 7.61
C TYR A 416 -28.94 -14.67 6.82
N GLY A 417 -29.18 -13.72 5.92
CA GLY A 417 -28.12 -13.03 5.20
C GLY A 417 -28.54 -12.61 3.80
N ASN A 418 -28.01 -11.48 3.34
CA ASN A 418 -28.27 -10.98 2.00
C ASN A 418 -27.43 -11.70 0.96
N GLY A 419 -27.94 -11.79 -0.26
CA GLY A 419 -27.11 -12.14 -1.41
C GLY A 419 -26.16 -11.00 -1.75
N GLY A 420 -24.95 -11.33 -2.17
CA GLY A 420 -23.97 -10.35 -2.61
C GLY A 420 -24.31 -9.75 -3.97
N ALA A 421 -23.86 -8.54 -4.24
CA ALA A 421 -24.07 -7.90 -5.53
C ALA A 421 -23.26 -8.58 -6.66
N GLY A 422 -23.77 -8.58 -7.87
CA GLY A 422 -23.01 -8.93 -9.06
C GLY A 422 -21.99 -7.84 -9.39
N GLY A 423 -20.83 -8.23 -9.89
CA GLY A 423 -19.79 -7.31 -10.34
C GLY A 423 -20.18 -6.60 -11.63
N SER A 424 -19.67 -5.39 -11.84
CA SER A 424 -19.88 -4.66 -13.09
C SER A 424 -19.12 -5.30 -14.26
N GLY A 425 -19.66 -5.22 -15.46
CA GLY A 425 -18.91 -5.53 -16.68
C GLY A 425 -17.86 -4.45 -16.97
N GLY A 426 -16.75 -4.87 -17.56
CA GLY A 426 -15.67 -3.98 -17.95
C GLY A 426 -16.02 -3.15 -19.18
N ALA A 427 -15.42 -1.97 -19.30
CA ALA A 427 -15.60 -1.13 -20.48
C ALA A 427 -14.93 -1.78 -21.71
N GLY A 428 -15.53 -1.59 -22.89
CA GLY A 428 -14.85 -1.89 -24.15
C GLY A 428 -13.67 -0.94 -24.36
N GLY A 429 -12.63 -1.41 -25.04
CA GLY A 429 -11.44 -0.60 -25.25
C GLY A 429 -11.70 0.57 -26.20
N ALA A 430 -10.84 1.59 -26.12
CA ALA A 430 -10.91 2.80 -26.94
C ALA A 430 -10.28 2.65 -28.34
N GLY A 431 -10.97 3.13 -29.38
CA GLY A 431 -10.41 3.19 -30.73
C GLY A 431 -9.50 4.40 -30.89
N ILE A 432 -8.21 4.19 -31.15
CA ILE A 432 -7.20 5.27 -31.24
C ILE A 432 -6.98 5.83 -32.66
N GLY A 433 -7.63 5.25 -33.70
CA GLY A 433 -7.30 5.48 -35.12
C GLY A 433 -8.47 5.57 -36.11
N THR A 434 -8.18 5.85 -37.39
CA THR A 434 -9.14 6.31 -38.42
C THR A 434 -10.03 5.23 -39.05
N GLY A 435 -9.98 3.96 -38.63
CA GLY A 435 -10.59 2.85 -39.38
C GLY A 435 -11.40 1.80 -38.61
N GLY A 436 -11.49 1.85 -37.28
CA GLY A 436 -11.88 0.67 -36.48
C GLY A 436 -13.31 0.56 -35.90
N PHE A 437 -13.65 -0.58 -35.30
CA PHE A 437 -14.86 -0.75 -34.48
C PHE A 437 -14.52 -0.53 -33.00
N GLY A 438 -15.29 0.29 -32.29
CA GLY A 438 -15.12 0.42 -30.83
C GLY A 438 -15.45 -0.88 -30.10
N GLY A 439 -14.74 -1.15 -28.99
CA GLY A 439 -14.91 -2.37 -28.21
C GLY A 439 -16.26 -2.39 -27.50
N SER A 440 -16.89 -3.56 -27.39
CA SER A 440 -18.13 -3.73 -26.66
C SER A 440 -17.86 -3.76 -25.16
N GLY A 441 -18.78 -3.22 -24.36
CA GLY A 441 -18.71 -3.39 -22.92
C GLY A 441 -19.07 -4.82 -22.50
N GLY A 442 -18.47 -5.30 -21.42
CA GLY A 442 -18.77 -6.59 -20.84
C GLY A 442 -20.11 -6.61 -20.12
N ASN A 443 -20.73 -7.79 -19.98
CA ASN A 443 -21.98 -7.91 -19.24
C ASN A 443 -21.74 -7.77 -17.73
N GLY A 444 -22.70 -7.21 -17.00
CA GLY A 444 -22.71 -7.24 -15.55
C GLY A 444 -23.04 -8.63 -15.00
N GLY A 445 -22.49 -8.95 -13.84
CA GLY A 445 -22.70 -10.21 -13.14
C GLY A 445 -24.08 -10.27 -12.46
N THR A 446 -24.61 -11.46 -12.26
CA THR A 446 -25.89 -11.61 -11.53
C THR A 446 -25.69 -11.42 -10.03
N GLY A 447 -26.66 -10.82 -9.35
CA GLY A 447 -26.70 -10.76 -7.89
C GLY A 447 -26.99 -12.12 -7.27
N GLY A 448 -26.46 -12.33 -6.07
CA GLY A 448 -26.60 -13.55 -5.28
C GLY A 448 -27.98 -13.70 -4.66
N ILE A 449 -28.38 -14.93 -4.39
CA ILE A 449 -29.66 -15.23 -3.73
C ILE A 449 -29.52 -14.92 -2.22
N GLY A 450 -30.50 -14.24 -1.64
CA GLY A 450 -30.60 -14.04 -0.20
C GLY A 450 -31.00 -15.29 0.56
N GLY A 451 -30.80 -15.28 1.87
CA GLY A 451 -31.25 -16.32 2.79
C GLY A 451 -32.76 -16.42 2.91
N LEU A 452 -33.23 -17.29 3.82
CA LEU A 452 -34.64 -17.34 4.19
C LEU A 452 -35.12 -15.96 4.66
N ILE A 453 -34.32 -15.31 5.51
CA ILE A 453 -34.45 -13.92 5.92
C ILE A 453 -33.25 -13.15 5.34
N GLY A 454 -33.48 -12.33 4.33
CA GLY A 454 -32.43 -11.59 3.65
C GLY A 454 -32.85 -11.13 2.27
N ASN A 455 -32.28 -10.03 1.83
CA ASN A 455 -32.50 -9.48 0.50
C ASN A 455 -31.69 -10.27 -0.53
N GLY A 456 -32.19 -10.36 -1.76
CA GLY A 456 -31.36 -10.78 -2.88
C GLY A 456 -30.37 -9.67 -3.26
N GLY A 457 -29.20 -10.04 -3.75
CA GLY A 457 -28.16 -9.09 -4.15
C GLY A 457 -28.49 -8.38 -5.46
N ALA A 458 -28.06 -7.15 -5.65
CA ALA A 458 -28.25 -6.44 -6.91
C ALA A 458 -27.48 -7.09 -8.07
N GLY A 459 -27.99 -7.00 -9.29
CA GLY A 459 -27.23 -7.33 -10.50
C GLY A 459 -26.21 -6.25 -10.82
N GLY A 460 -25.06 -6.64 -11.35
CA GLY A 460 -24.01 -5.74 -11.77
C GLY A 460 -24.39 -4.98 -13.04
N VAL A 461 -23.88 -3.77 -13.20
CA VAL A 461 -24.10 -2.99 -14.44
C VAL A 461 -23.31 -3.58 -15.60
N GLY A 462 -23.84 -3.45 -16.82
CA GLY A 462 -23.08 -3.70 -18.02
C GLY A 462 -22.02 -2.61 -18.25
N GLY A 463 -20.87 -3.01 -18.79
CA GLY A 463 -19.79 -2.10 -19.14
C GLY A 463 -20.17 -1.23 -20.33
N ALA A 464 -19.59 -0.03 -20.40
CA ALA A 464 -19.81 0.86 -21.53
C ALA A 464 -19.12 0.33 -22.80
N GLY A 465 -19.77 0.47 -23.95
CA GLY A 465 -19.11 0.34 -25.24
C GLY A 465 -18.36 1.63 -25.58
N ASN A 466 -17.28 1.54 -26.35
CA ASN A 466 -16.46 2.72 -26.66
C ASN A 466 -16.64 3.21 -28.10
N THR A 467 -16.19 4.44 -28.36
CA THR A 467 -16.42 5.17 -29.61
C THR A 467 -15.22 5.08 -30.55
N ASN A 468 -15.47 4.99 -31.86
CA ASN A 468 -14.49 5.37 -32.90
C ASN A 468 -14.87 6.77 -33.44
N GLN A 469 -13.91 7.70 -33.46
CA GLN A 469 -14.12 9.08 -33.93
C GLN A 469 -14.45 9.23 -35.43
N VAL A 470 -14.29 8.22 -36.29
CA VAL A 470 -14.38 8.43 -37.76
C VAL A 470 -15.36 7.52 -38.53
N SER A 471 -15.54 6.23 -38.21
CA SER A 471 -16.30 5.29 -39.09
C SER A 471 -17.75 4.96 -38.69
N GLY A 472 -18.31 5.57 -37.65
CA GLY A 472 -19.74 5.43 -37.34
C GLY A 472 -20.20 4.10 -36.71
N TYR A 473 -19.33 3.11 -36.55
CA TYR A 473 -19.60 1.88 -35.80
C TYR A 473 -18.94 1.91 -34.41
N SER A 474 -19.75 2.19 -33.40
CA SER A 474 -19.37 2.21 -31.99
C SER A 474 -19.63 0.86 -31.32
N GLY A 475 -18.89 0.56 -30.26
CA GLY A 475 -19.12 -0.63 -29.46
C GLY A 475 -20.47 -0.59 -28.75
N ASN A 476 -21.11 -1.75 -28.63
CA ASN A 476 -22.33 -1.88 -27.84
C ASN A 476 -21.99 -1.84 -26.35
N GLY A 477 -22.87 -1.28 -25.54
CA GLY A 477 -22.76 -1.47 -24.10
C GLY A 477 -23.16 -2.89 -23.71
N GLY A 478 -22.53 -3.42 -22.68
CA GLY A 478 -22.85 -4.74 -22.15
C GLY A 478 -24.22 -4.75 -21.47
N ASN A 479 -24.85 -5.91 -21.37
CA ASN A 479 -26.11 -6.03 -20.63
C ASN A 479 -25.87 -5.94 -19.12
N GLY A 480 -26.83 -5.40 -18.38
CA GLY A 480 -26.85 -5.49 -16.93
C GLY A 480 -27.18 -6.90 -16.46
N GLY A 481 -26.60 -7.29 -15.33
CA GLY A 481 -26.85 -8.57 -14.69
C GLY A 481 -28.20 -8.60 -13.98
N ASN A 482 -28.78 -9.78 -13.83
CA ASN A 482 -30.04 -9.92 -13.09
C ASN A 482 -29.82 -9.77 -11.59
N GLY A 483 -30.77 -9.17 -10.89
CA GLY A 483 -30.81 -9.17 -9.43
C GLY A 483 -31.13 -10.55 -8.86
N GLY A 484 -30.57 -10.86 -7.70
CA GLY A 484 -30.81 -12.09 -6.97
C GLY A 484 -32.16 -12.09 -6.27
N ALA A 485 -32.72 -13.28 -6.04
CA ALA A 485 -34.00 -13.42 -5.35
C ALA A 485 -33.83 -13.40 -3.82
N ALA A 486 -34.86 -12.92 -3.11
CA ALA A 486 -35.08 -13.22 -1.70
C ALA A 486 -36.00 -14.44 -1.56
N GLN A 487 -35.88 -15.21 -0.46
CA GLN A 487 -36.62 -16.47 -0.34
C GLN A 487 -37.94 -16.35 0.43
N LEU A 488 -37.93 -15.92 1.69
CA LEU A 488 -39.14 -15.85 2.53
C LEU A 488 -39.42 -14.43 3.01
N ILE A 489 -38.46 -13.77 3.65
CA ILE A 489 -38.55 -12.39 4.14
C ILE A 489 -37.37 -11.61 3.56
N GLY A 490 -37.64 -10.53 2.82
CA GLY A 490 -36.61 -9.70 2.18
C GLY A 490 -37.01 -9.24 0.77
N ALA A 491 -36.42 -8.15 0.30
CA ALA A 491 -36.59 -7.66 -1.07
C ALA A 491 -35.77 -8.50 -2.05
N GLY A 492 -36.24 -8.64 -3.29
CA GLY A 492 -35.36 -9.11 -4.36
C GLY A 492 -34.36 -8.00 -4.70
N GLY A 493 -33.18 -8.39 -5.19
CA GLY A 493 -32.18 -7.42 -5.64
C GLY A 493 -32.61 -6.72 -6.92
N GLY A 494 -32.24 -5.45 -7.09
CA GLY A 494 -32.45 -4.75 -8.37
C GLY A 494 -31.66 -5.42 -9.50
N GLY A 495 -32.19 -5.38 -10.72
CA GLY A 495 -31.39 -5.72 -11.91
C GLY A 495 -30.37 -4.62 -12.19
N GLY A 496 -29.21 -4.99 -12.71
CA GLY A 496 -28.19 -4.03 -13.13
C GLY A 496 -28.60 -3.31 -14.40
N GLU A 497 -28.18 -2.07 -14.57
CA GLU A 497 -28.42 -1.34 -15.82
C GLU A 497 -27.54 -1.88 -16.95
N GLY A 498 -28.01 -1.76 -18.19
CA GLY A 498 -27.15 -2.00 -19.34
C GLY A 498 -26.16 -0.87 -19.53
N GLY A 499 -24.96 -1.21 -19.97
CA GLY A 499 -23.92 -0.24 -20.28
C GLY A 499 -24.31 0.65 -21.45
N VAL A 500 -23.85 1.89 -21.43
CA VAL A 500 -24.08 2.84 -22.51
C VAL A 500 -23.27 2.42 -23.73
N GLY A 501 -23.86 2.40 -24.92
CA GLY A 501 -23.12 2.19 -26.17
C GLY A 501 -22.21 3.39 -26.49
N GLY A 502 -21.17 3.18 -27.30
CA GLY A 502 -20.29 4.28 -27.72
C GLY A 502 -21.04 5.36 -28.52
N THR A 503 -20.56 6.60 -28.49
CA THR A 503 -21.22 7.75 -29.13
C THR A 503 -21.03 7.73 -30.65
N GLY A 504 -21.98 7.16 -31.41
CA GLY A 504 -21.93 7.02 -32.88
C GLY A 504 -23.19 6.37 -33.46
N ALA A 505 -23.27 6.19 -34.79
CA ALA A 505 -24.50 5.80 -35.50
C ALA A 505 -24.99 4.35 -35.26
N ALA A 506 -24.31 3.53 -34.44
CA ALA A 506 -24.65 2.12 -34.24
C ALA A 506 -24.47 1.55 -32.81
N GLY A 507 -24.05 2.35 -31.82
CA GLY A 507 -23.82 1.86 -30.46
C GLY A 507 -25.14 1.66 -29.72
N VAL A 508 -25.49 0.41 -29.41
CA VAL A 508 -26.70 0.09 -28.66
C VAL A 508 -26.38 0.04 -27.17
N THR A 509 -27.17 0.74 -26.35
CA THR A 509 -27.13 0.59 -24.89
C THR A 509 -27.59 -0.81 -24.54
N GLY A 510 -26.84 -1.50 -23.69
CA GLY A 510 -27.18 -2.85 -23.25
C GLY A 510 -28.56 -2.89 -22.60
N SER A 511 -29.14 -4.09 -22.55
CA SER A 511 -30.40 -4.29 -21.84
C SER A 511 -30.15 -4.26 -20.33
N ALA A 512 -31.05 -3.63 -19.57
CA ALA A 512 -31.05 -3.77 -18.12
C ALA A 512 -31.39 -5.22 -17.72
N GLY A 513 -30.78 -5.69 -16.64
CA GLY A 513 -31.08 -6.97 -16.03
C GLY A 513 -32.45 -6.97 -15.37
N ALA A 514 -33.03 -8.16 -15.22
CA ALA A 514 -34.27 -8.34 -14.50
C ALA A 514 -34.06 -8.12 -12.99
N SER A 515 -35.04 -7.50 -12.32
CA SER A 515 -35.06 -7.46 -10.86
C SER A 515 -35.35 -8.86 -10.29
N GLY A 516 -34.73 -9.15 -9.16
CA GLY A 516 -34.98 -10.35 -8.38
C GLY A 516 -36.36 -10.33 -7.74
N VAL A 517 -36.88 -11.52 -7.48
CA VAL A 517 -38.20 -11.68 -6.84
C VAL A 517 -38.06 -11.47 -5.33
N GLY A 518 -38.95 -10.65 -4.75
CA GLY A 518 -39.04 -10.47 -3.29
C GLY A 518 -39.57 -11.71 -2.57
N GLY A 519 -39.20 -11.83 -1.30
CA GLY A 519 -39.63 -12.94 -0.45
C GLY A 519 -41.15 -13.01 -0.30
N ARG A 520 -41.66 -14.23 -0.09
CA ARG A 520 -43.11 -14.49 -0.01
C ARG A 520 -43.87 -13.65 1.04
N LEU A 521 -43.18 -13.14 2.07
CA LEU A 521 -43.74 -12.31 3.15
C LEU A 521 -43.24 -10.85 3.12
N TYR A 522 -42.59 -10.42 2.03
CA TYR A 522 -42.10 -9.04 1.86
C TYR A 522 -43.24 -8.04 1.55
N SER A 523 -43.21 -6.88 2.20
CA SER A 523 -44.25 -5.82 2.15
C SER A 523 -44.50 -5.25 0.74
N GLY A 524 -43.52 -5.31 -0.17
CA GLY A 524 -43.69 -4.96 -1.59
C GLY A 524 -44.74 -5.80 -2.34
N ASN A 525 -45.23 -6.88 -1.73
CA ASN A 525 -46.35 -7.69 -2.21
C ASN A 525 -47.72 -7.25 -1.63
N GLY A 526 -47.83 -6.05 -1.03
CA GLY A 526 -49.10 -5.46 -0.60
C GLY A 526 -49.45 -5.58 0.89
N ILE A 527 -48.47 -5.65 1.79
CA ILE A 527 -48.71 -5.56 3.25
C ILE A 527 -48.08 -4.25 3.77
N PRO A 528 -48.80 -3.11 3.77
CA PRO A 528 -48.24 -1.83 4.20
C PRO A 528 -47.93 -1.84 5.71
N ASP A 529 -46.73 -1.39 6.10
CA ASP A 529 -46.47 -0.99 7.49
C ASP A 529 -46.87 0.47 7.76
N ILE A 530 -47.04 0.81 9.04
CA ILE A 530 -47.57 2.09 9.52
C ILE A 530 -46.59 3.28 9.40
N PHE A 531 -45.31 3.07 9.05
CA PHE A 531 -44.27 4.12 9.07
C PHE A 531 -43.48 4.27 7.76
N GLY A 532 -43.78 3.48 6.72
CA GLY A 532 -43.10 3.56 5.42
C GLY A 532 -41.68 2.99 5.41
N ARG A 533 -41.31 2.20 6.43
CA ARG A 533 -40.01 1.50 6.58
C ARG A 533 -40.23 0.20 7.37
N PRO A 534 -39.69 -0.95 6.91
CA PRO A 534 -39.94 -2.24 7.56
C PRO A 534 -39.48 -2.27 9.03
N LEU A 535 -40.14 -3.07 9.87
CA LEU A 535 -39.69 -3.28 11.26
C LEU A 535 -38.37 -4.08 11.31
N ILE A 536 -38.22 -5.06 10.43
CA ILE A 536 -37.06 -5.94 10.30
C ILE A 536 -36.74 -6.11 8.82
N GLY A 537 -35.47 -6.04 8.46
CA GLY A 537 -34.97 -6.25 7.11
C GLY A 537 -34.01 -5.14 6.69
N ASP A 538 -33.10 -5.47 5.79
CA ASP A 538 -32.06 -4.54 5.37
C ASP A 538 -32.59 -3.53 4.36
N GLY A 539 -31.94 -2.37 4.33
CA GLY A 539 -32.23 -1.32 3.39
C GLY A 539 -31.93 -1.75 1.95
N ALA A 540 -32.68 -1.22 1.00
CA ALA A 540 -32.44 -1.50 -0.42
C ALA A 540 -31.19 -0.76 -0.89
N ASP A 541 -30.30 -1.42 -1.63
CA ASP A 541 -29.15 -0.73 -2.21
C ASP A 541 -29.61 0.29 -3.26
N GLY A 542 -28.91 1.41 -3.35
CA GLY A 542 -29.11 2.42 -4.38
C GLY A 542 -28.71 1.89 -5.75
N ALA A 543 -29.43 2.30 -6.80
CA ALA A 543 -29.16 1.85 -8.15
C ALA A 543 -27.76 2.30 -8.62
N PRO A 544 -26.86 1.39 -9.02
CA PRO A 544 -25.53 1.77 -9.53
C PRO A 544 -25.63 2.68 -10.77
N GLY A 545 -24.69 3.62 -10.93
CA GLY A 545 -24.68 4.64 -11.99
C GLY A 545 -25.61 5.83 -11.76
N THR A 546 -26.48 5.81 -10.74
CA THR A 546 -27.45 6.88 -10.49
C THR A 546 -27.08 7.82 -9.35
N GLY A 547 -26.04 7.50 -8.57
CA GLY A 547 -25.72 8.19 -7.33
C GLY A 547 -26.84 8.12 -6.27
N GLN A 548 -27.79 7.20 -6.39
CA GLN A 548 -28.89 7.06 -5.44
C GLN A 548 -28.38 6.56 -4.08
N ALA A 549 -28.89 7.16 -3.01
CA ALA A 549 -28.60 6.67 -1.67
C ALA A 549 -29.20 5.27 -1.46
N GLY A 550 -28.50 4.46 -0.68
CA GLY A 550 -29.06 3.23 -0.13
C GLY A 550 -30.22 3.55 0.81
N GLY A 551 -31.27 2.75 0.72
CA GLY A 551 -32.39 2.80 1.65
C GLY A 551 -31.94 2.45 3.05
N ASP A 552 -32.64 2.99 4.04
CA ASP A 552 -32.36 2.66 5.43
C ASP A 552 -32.82 1.24 5.78
N GLY A 553 -32.11 0.60 6.70
CA GLY A 553 -32.50 -0.65 7.34
C GLY A 553 -33.79 -0.54 8.17
N GLY A 554 -34.33 -1.69 8.54
CA GLY A 554 -35.56 -1.78 9.32
C GLY A 554 -35.40 -1.20 10.73
N TRP A 555 -36.51 -0.72 11.30
CA TRP A 555 -36.51 0.05 12.56
C TRP A 555 -35.86 -0.67 13.75
N LEU A 556 -36.08 -1.99 13.89
CA LEU A 556 -35.58 -2.78 15.03
C LEU A 556 -34.30 -3.53 14.67
N TYR A 557 -34.27 -4.14 13.49
CA TYR A 557 -33.16 -4.97 13.07
C TYR A 557 -33.01 -4.93 11.55
N GLY A 558 -31.84 -4.50 11.08
CA GLY A 558 -31.51 -4.50 9.68
C GLY A 558 -30.39 -3.51 9.36
N ASN A 559 -29.51 -3.92 8.45
CA ASN A 559 -28.44 -3.11 7.92
C ASN A 559 -28.99 -2.04 6.97
N GLY A 560 -28.28 -0.94 6.80
CA GLY A 560 -28.56 0.00 5.71
C GLY A 560 -28.11 -0.54 4.36
N GLY A 561 -28.81 -0.18 3.29
CA GLY A 561 -28.42 -0.54 1.93
C GLY A 561 -27.18 0.25 1.48
N ALA A 562 -26.38 -0.31 0.58
CA ALA A 562 -25.26 0.40 -0.03
C ALA A 562 -25.75 1.54 -0.94
N GLY A 563 -24.99 2.62 -1.05
CA GLY A 563 -25.25 3.67 -2.03
C GLY A 563 -24.89 3.22 -3.44
N GLY A 564 -25.69 3.63 -4.42
CA GLY A 564 -25.40 3.38 -5.83
C GLY A 564 -24.21 4.21 -6.30
N SER A 565 -23.38 3.66 -7.18
CA SER A 565 -22.30 4.43 -7.81
C SER A 565 -22.84 5.61 -8.62
N GLY A 566 -22.05 6.66 -8.81
CA GLY A 566 -22.42 7.81 -9.66
C GLY A 566 -22.09 7.59 -11.14
N ALA A 567 -22.87 8.18 -12.04
CA ALA A 567 -22.47 8.39 -13.44
C ALA A 567 -21.33 9.43 -13.54
N SER A 568 -20.69 9.55 -14.69
CA SER A 568 -19.65 10.56 -14.92
C SER A 568 -20.10 11.96 -14.45
N GLY A 569 -19.29 12.61 -13.60
CA GLY A 569 -19.62 13.90 -12.98
C GLY A 569 -20.65 13.86 -11.84
N GLN A 570 -21.21 12.70 -11.51
CA GLN A 570 -22.19 12.51 -10.44
C GLN A 570 -21.56 11.79 -9.24
N ALA A 571 -21.85 12.30 -8.04
CA ALA A 571 -21.38 11.69 -6.82
C ALA A 571 -22.00 10.30 -6.59
N GLY A 572 -21.27 9.44 -5.87
CA GLY A 572 -21.81 8.20 -5.35
C GLY A 572 -22.89 8.48 -4.32
N GLY A 573 -23.89 7.60 -4.27
CA GLY A 573 -24.97 7.68 -3.30
C GLY A 573 -24.47 7.39 -1.89
N ALA A 574 -25.05 8.03 -0.89
CA ALA A 574 -24.76 7.68 0.50
C ALA A 574 -25.26 6.26 0.82
N GLY A 575 -24.57 5.54 1.69
CA GLY A 575 -25.12 4.32 2.29
C GLY A 575 -26.30 4.65 3.21
N GLY A 576 -27.28 3.77 3.25
CA GLY A 576 -28.45 3.87 4.12
C GLY A 576 -28.06 3.68 5.59
N ALA A 577 -28.82 4.27 6.50
CA ALA A 577 -28.62 4.07 7.92
C ALA A 577 -29.27 2.76 8.40
N ALA A 578 -28.65 2.08 9.36
CA ALA A 578 -29.32 1.01 10.10
C ALA A 578 -30.35 1.55 11.10
N GLY A 579 -31.23 0.67 11.60
CA GLY A 579 -32.21 0.99 12.64
C GLY A 579 -31.65 0.92 14.06
N LEU A 580 -32.29 0.17 14.95
CA LEU A 580 -31.83 -0.02 16.33
C LEU A 580 -30.60 -0.93 16.41
N ILE A 581 -30.60 -2.03 15.64
CA ILE A 581 -29.50 -3.00 15.52
C ILE A 581 -29.22 -3.25 14.04
N GLY A 582 -27.96 -3.14 13.62
CA GLY A 582 -27.52 -3.38 12.24
C GLY A 582 -26.40 -2.46 11.83
N ASN A 583 -25.67 -2.80 10.78
CA ASN A 583 -24.56 -2.00 10.27
C ASN A 583 -25.03 -0.97 9.23
N GLY A 584 -24.37 0.18 9.17
CA GLY A 584 -24.63 1.16 8.13
C GLY A 584 -24.21 0.65 6.75
N GLY A 585 -24.93 1.04 5.70
CA GLY A 585 -24.60 0.68 4.33
C GLY A 585 -23.32 1.37 3.84
N ALA A 586 -22.58 0.76 2.92
CA ALA A 586 -21.43 1.40 2.30
C ALA A 586 -21.86 2.57 1.39
N GLY A 587 -21.05 3.61 1.28
CA GLY A 587 -21.25 4.65 0.27
C GLY A 587 -20.90 4.15 -1.13
N GLY A 588 -21.64 4.62 -2.13
CA GLY A 588 -21.39 4.31 -3.53
C GLY A 588 -20.13 5.01 -4.05
N THR A 589 -19.48 4.44 -5.06
CA THR A 589 -18.33 5.09 -5.70
C THR A 589 -18.78 6.32 -6.49
N GLY A 590 -17.96 7.37 -6.52
CA GLY A 590 -18.17 8.51 -7.39
C GLY A 590 -18.00 8.11 -8.85
N GLY A 591 -18.82 8.67 -9.74
CA GLY A 591 -18.51 8.61 -11.16
C GLY A 591 -17.35 9.55 -11.50
N SER A 592 -16.89 9.55 -12.73
CA SER A 592 -15.62 10.20 -13.08
C SER A 592 -15.48 11.65 -12.57
N GLY A 593 -14.42 11.92 -11.80
CA GLY A 593 -14.12 13.21 -11.17
C GLY A 593 -15.08 13.64 -10.04
N ALA A 594 -16.05 12.81 -9.66
CA ALA A 594 -17.06 13.13 -8.66
C ALA A 594 -16.82 12.39 -7.34
N ALA A 595 -17.32 12.96 -6.24
CA ALA A 595 -17.06 12.41 -4.91
C ALA A 595 -17.73 11.05 -4.69
N GLY A 596 -17.10 10.21 -3.87
CA GLY A 596 -17.73 9.01 -3.33
C GLY A 596 -18.84 9.38 -2.34
N GLY A 597 -19.82 8.49 -2.20
CA GLY A 597 -20.90 8.65 -1.24
C GLY A 597 -20.43 8.38 0.19
N ASN A 598 -21.04 9.03 1.18
CA ASN A 598 -20.73 8.75 2.57
C ASN A 598 -21.27 7.38 2.99
N GLY A 599 -20.59 6.69 3.89
CA GLY A 599 -21.12 5.50 4.55
C GLY A 599 -22.31 5.84 5.46
N GLY A 600 -23.26 4.92 5.53
CA GLY A 600 -24.44 5.01 6.38
C GLY A 600 -24.12 4.85 7.85
N ALA A 601 -24.97 5.40 8.72
CA ALA A 601 -24.81 5.24 10.16
C ALA A 601 -25.11 3.79 10.59
N GLY A 602 -24.31 3.28 11.53
CA GLY A 602 -24.59 2.03 12.24
C GLY A 602 -25.80 2.16 13.16
N GLY A 603 -26.30 1.02 13.62
CA GLY A 603 -27.52 0.95 14.42
C GLY A 603 -27.40 1.71 15.73
N TRP A 604 -28.49 2.32 16.17
CA TRP A 604 -28.47 3.20 17.34
C TRP A 604 -27.92 2.51 18.60
N LEU A 605 -28.25 1.24 18.82
CA LEU A 605 -27.77 0.47 19.97
C LEU A 605 -26.52 -0.36 19.62
N PHE A 606 -26.59 -1.16 18.56
CA PHE A 606 -25.49 -2.01 18.09
C PHE A 606 -25.34 -1.91 16.58
N GLY A 607 -24.11 -1.66 16.12
CA GLY A 607 -23.76 -1.74 14.71
C GLY A 607 -22.61 -0.84 14.31
N ASP A 608 -21.80 -1.34 13.38
CA ASP A 608 -20.70 -0.61 12.81
C ASP A 608 -21.23 0.41 11.77
N GLY A 609 -20.57 1.55 11.64
CA GLY A 609 -20.83 2.50 10.56
C GLY A 609 -20.34 1.96 9.22
N GLY A 610 -21.04 2.31 8.15
CA GLY A 610 -20.68 1.89 6.79
C GLY A 610 -19.42 2.57 6.28
N THR A 611 -18.69 1.93 5.37
CA THR A 611 -17.51 2.55 4.73
C THR A 611 -17.92 3.65 3.77
N GLY A 612 -17.08 4.69 3.63
CA GLY A 612 -17.25 5.69 2.59
C GLY A 612 -16.90 5.13 1.20
N GLY A 613 -17.60 5.59 0.17
CA GLY A 613 -17.34 5.23 -1.21
C GLY A 613 -16.08 5.91 -1.74
N THR A 614 -15.41 5.28 -2.70
CA THR A 614 -14.24 5.89 -3.36
C THR A 614 -14.67 7.07 -4.23
N GLY A 615 -13.84 8.10 -4.31
CA GLY A 615 -13.99 9.16 -5.30
C GLY A 615 -13.71 8.63 -6.70
N GLY A 616 -14.43 9.14 -7.70
CA GLY A 616 -14.26 8.70 -9.07
C GLY A 616 -13.02 9.31 -9.71
N ASP A 617 -12.31 8.49 -10.48
CA ASP A 617 -11.17 8.92 -11.28
C ASP A 617 -11.59 9.93 -12.34
N ALA A 618 -10.80 10.98 -12.52
CA ALA A 618 -11.18 12.04 -13.44
C ALA A 618 -10.94 11.65 -14.90
N VAL A 619 -11.72 12.26 -15.79
CA VAL A 619 -11.52 12.11 -17.25
C VAL A 619 -10.38 13.04 -17.70
N ALA A 620 -9.60 12.59 -18.69
CA ALA A 620 -8.62 13.43 -19.36
C ALA A 620 -9.27 14.68 -20.00
N GLY A 621 -8.55 15.80 -19.98
CA GLY A 621 -9.01 17.05 -20.59
C GLY A 621 -9.16 16.92 -22.12
N LEU A 622 -10.07 17.70 -22.70
CA LEU A 622 -10.06 17.93 -24.15
C LEU A 622 -8.84 18.79 -24.54
N PRO A 623 -8.38 18.75 -25.81
CA PRO A 623 -7.30 19.60 -26.29
C PRO A 623 -7.43 21.06 -25.87
N GLY A 624 -6.41 21.60 -25.19
CA GLY A 624 -6.41 22.99 -24.70
C GLY A 624 -7.15 23.22 -23.37
N VAL A 625 -7.65 22.16 -22.73
CA VAL A 625 -8.34 22.19 -21.44
C VAL A 625 -7.50 21.44 -20.40
N ASN A 626 -7.46 21.94 -19.16
CA ASN A 626 -6.80 21.24 -18.06
C ASN A 626 -7.47 19.88 -17.78
N GLY A 627 -6.71 18.95 -17.21
CA GLY A 627 -7.24 17.67 -16.74
C GLY A 627 -8.23 17.84 -15.59
N GLY A 628 -9.21 16.93 -15.49
CA GLY A 628 -10.19 16.96 -14.39
C GLY A 628 -9.55 16.57 -13.06
N ASN A 629 -10.01 17.13 -11.94
CA ASN A 629 -9.58 16.68 -10.61
C ASN A 629 -10.27 15.37 -10.25
N GLY A 630 -9.55 14.49 -9.56
CA GLY A 630 -10.11 13.28 -8.97
C GLY A 630 -11.18 13.61 -7.93
N GLY A 631 -12.21 12.78 -7.85
CA GLY A 631 -13.28 12.96 -6.87
C GLY A 631 -12.80 12.72 -5.44
N ASN A 632 -13.35 13.42 -4.46
CA ASN A 632 -13.03 13.14 -3.06
C ASN A 632 -13.65 11.82 -2.60
N GLY A 633 -12.97 11.08 -1.73
CA GLY A 633 -13.55 9.92 -1.05
C GLY A 633 -14.69 10.33 -0.11
N GLY A 634 -15.72 9.48 -0.01
CA GLY A 634 -16.82 9.67 0.92
C GLY A 634 -16.40 9.43 2.37
N ALA A 635 -17.03 10.13 3.32
CA ALA A 635 -16.75 9.88 4.74
C ALA A 635 -17.31 8.52 5.19
N GLY A 636 -16.64 7.87 6.13
CA GLY A 636 -17.18 6.70 6.81
C GLY A 636 -18.36 7.07 7.72
N GLY A 637 -19.31 6.15 7.86
CA GLY A 637 -20.47 6.29 8.73
C GLY A 637 -20.12 6.18 10.21
N ALA A 638 -20.84 6.89 11.07
CA ALA A 638 -20.67 6.77 12.52
C ALA A 638 -21.42 5.54 13.07
N ALA A 639 -20.88 4.92 14.12
CA ALA A 639 -21.60 3.92 14.92
C ALA A 639 -22.53 4.58 15.95
N GLY A 640 -23.46 3.79 16.49
CA GLY A 640 -24.40 4.20 17.55
C GLY A 640 -23.79 4.13 18.95
N TRP A 641 -24.38 3.37 19.87
CA TRP A 641 -23.86 3.19 21.23
C TRP A 641 -22.68 2.22 21.29
N TRP A 642 -22.80 1.09 20.59
CA TRP A 642 -21.79 0.05 20.47
C TRP A 642 -21.50 -0.23 19.00
N GLY A 643 -20.23 -0.22 18.61
CA GLY A 643 -19.82 -0.50 17.24
C GLY A 643 -18.67 0.39 16.80
N ARG A 644 -18.01 0.02 15.71
CA ARG A 644 -16.89 0.74 15.13
C ARG A 644 -17.34 1.75 14.10
N GLY A 645 -16.63 2.86 14.00
CA GLY A 645 -16.83 3.81 12.91
C GLY A 645 -16.39 3.22 11.57
N GLY A 646 -17.08 3.59 10.49
CA GLY A 646 -16.74 3.17 9.13
C GLY A 646 -15.46 3.83 8.62
N ILE A 647 -14.72 3.15 7.76
CA ILE A 647 -13.50 3.70 7.14
C ILE A 647 -13.89 4.72 6.05
N GLY A 648 -13.16 5.82 5.94
CA GLY A 648 -13.34 6.79 4.86
C GLY A 648 -12.91 6.23 3.50
N GLY A 649 -13.61 6.63 2.44
CA GLY A 649 -13.30 6.22 1.07
C GLY A 649 -12.02 6.85 0.54
N GLN A 650 -11.36 6.21 -0.41
CA GLN A 650 -10.18 6.77 -1.08
C GLN A 650 -10.57 7.91 -2.02
N GLY A 651 -9.70 8.90 -2.20
CA GLY A 651 -9.83 9.91 -3.25
C GLY A 651 -9.52 9.31 -4.63
N GLY A 652 -10.22 9.79 -5.66
CA GLY A 652 -10.01 9.39 -7.05
C GLY A 652 -8.75 10.01 -7.65
N THR A 653 -8.27 9.41 -8.72
CA THR A 653 -7.09 9.90 -9.44
C THR A 653 -7.40 11.13 -10.29
N GLY A 654 -6.44 12.05 -10.39
CA GLY A 654 -6.50 13.20 -11.28
C GLY A 654 -6.38 12.80 -12.75
N GLY A 655 -6.96 13.59 -13.65
CA GLY A 655 -7.01 13.31 -15.09
C GLY A 655 -5.87 13.98 -15.85
N GLU A 656 -5.47 13.38 -16.96
CA GLU A 656 -4.42 13.92 -17.82
C GLU A 656 -4.84 15.24 -18.46
N ALA A 657 -3.89 16.14 -18.75
CA ALA A 657 -4.15 17.34 -19.54
C ALA A 657 -4.48 16.97 -20.98
N GLY A 658 -5.43 17.67 -21.61
CA GLY A 658 -5.78 17.39 -23.00
C GLY A 658 -4.69 17.83 -23.97
N GLY A 659 -4.24 16.89 -24.83
CA GLY A 659 -3.14 17.12 -25.78
C GLY A 659 -3.27 18.43 -26.58
N GLY A 660 -2.20 19.24 -26.62
CA GLY A 660 -2.21 20.62 -27.12
C GLY A 660 -1.79 21.62 -26.05
N THR A 661 -2.23 22.89 -26.13
CA THR A 661 -1.90 23.97 -25.17
C THR A 661 -2.54 23.82 -23.77
N GLY A 662 -3.03 22.62 -23.41
CA GLY A 662 -3.51 22.35 -22.05
C GLY A 662 -2.34 22.41 -21.08
N ILE A 663 -2.47 23.21 -20.01
CA ILE A 663 -1.30 23.59 -19.20
C ILE A 663 -1.17 22.72 -17.94
N HIS A 664 -2.27 22.20 -17.36
CA HIS A 664 -2.25 21.51 -16.06
C HIS A 664 -2.98 20.15 -16.10
N ALA A 665 -2.36 19.10 -15.57
CA ALA A 665 -3.08 17.89 -15.16
C ALA A 665 -3.94 18.16 -13.92
N GLY A 666 -4.96 17.33 -13.73
CA GLY A 666 -5.84 17.45 -12.57
C GLY A 666 -5.22 16.89 -11.30
N ASN A 667 -5.59 17.46 -10.16
CA ASN A 667 -5.13 16.96 -8.86
C ASN A 667 -5.84 15.67 -8.47
N GLY A 668 -5.21 14.83 -7.67
CA GLY A 668 -5.89 13.73 -6.98
C GLY A 668 -6.92 14.23 -5.97
N GLY A 669 -8.00 13.48 -5.79
CA GLY A 669 -9.05 13.80 -4.83
C GLY A 669 -8.62 13.55 -3.38
N THR A 670 -9.21 14.26 -2.41
CA THR A 670 -8.89 14.00 -0.99
C THR A 670 -9.54 12.70 -0.51
N GLY A 671 -8.89 11.97 0.39
CA GLY A 671 -9.50 10.84 1.09
C GLY A 671 -10.64 11.29 2.01
N GLY A 672 -11.63 10.42 2.20
CA GLY A 672 -12.76 10.66 3.08
C GLY A 672 -12.38 10.51 4.55
N ASN A 673 -13.03 11.25 5.45
CA ASN A 673 -12.79 11.10 6.89
C ASN A 673 -13.36 9.78 7.41
N GLY A 674 -12.72 9.18 8.41
CA GLY A 674 -13.26 8.04 9.13
C GLY A 674 -14.45 8.41 10.01
N GLY A 675 -15.37 7.46 10.18
CA GLY A 675 -16.57 7.60 10.99
C GLY A 675 -16.29 7.54 12.49
N GLY A 676 -17.15 8.16 13.29
CA GLY A 676 -17.06 8.09 14.75
C GLY A 676 -17.33 6.68 15.28
N GLY A 677 -16.55 6.25 16.26
CA GLY A 677 -16.81 5.02 17.02
C GLY A 677 -18.04 5.15 17.94
N GLY A 678 -18.52 4.03 18.46
CA GLY A 678 -19.71 4.00 19.30
C GLY A 678 -19.58 4.90 20.54
N TRP A 679 -20.68 5.56 20.92
CA TRP A 679 -20.67 6.50 22.05
C TRP A 679 -20.21 5.86 23.35
N LEU A 680 -20.63 4.63 23.64
CA LEU A 680 -20.18 3.89 24.83
C LEU A 680 -18.89 3.14 24.53
N SER A 681 -18.87 2.32 23.48
CA SER A 681 -17.69 1.52 23.14
C SER A 681 -17.58 1.24 21.65
N GLY A 682 -16.39 1.47 21.12
CA GLY A 682 -15.99 1.02 19.80
C GLY A 682 -14.96 1.95 19.18
N ASP A 683 -14.04 1.35 18.43
CA ASP A 683 -12.98 2.10 17.77
C ASP A 683 -13.54 2.94 16.63
N ALA A 684 -12.94 4.09 16.39
CA ALA A 684 -13.36 4.94 15.29
C ALA A 684 -12.70 4.51 13.97
N GLY A 685 -13.35 4.86 12.86
CA GLY A 685 -12.91 4.46 11.53
C GLY A 685 -11.66 5.21 11.09
N ALA A 686 -10.81 4.57 10.29
CA ALA A 686 -9.66 5.23 9.67
C ALA A 686 -10.10 6.20 8.56
N GLY A 687 -9.31 7.23 8.31
CA GLY A 687 -9.46 8.08 7.13
C GLY A 687 -9.01 7.35 5.85
N GLY A 688 -9.60 7.70 4.72
CA GLY A 688 -9.26 7.15 3.42
C GLY A 688 -7.98 7.77 2.84
N GLN A 689 -7.35 7.07 1.90
CA GLN A 689 -6.16 7.58 1.21
C GLN A 689 -6.53 8.73 0.28
N GLY A 690 -5.62 9.70 0.13
CA GLY A 690 -5.71 10.69 -0.94
C GLY A 690 -5.40 10.06 -2.31
N GLY A 691 -6.05 10.56 -3.36
CA GLY A 691 -5.88 10.10 -4.72
C GLY A 691 -4.56 10.57 -5.34
N ALA A 692 -4.04 9.78 -6.28
CA ALA A 692 -2.86 10.14 -7.05
C ALA A 692 -3.18 11.16 -8.15
N SER A 693 -2.20 11.94 -8.59
CA SER A 693 -2.25 12.63 -9.87
C SER A 693 -1.49 11.84 -10.94
N VAL A 694 -1.89 12.02 -12.20
CA VAL A 694 -1.26 11.42 -13.39
C VAL A 694 -0.19 12.33 -14.00
N ALA A 695 0.58 11.77 -14.93
CA ALA A 695 1.65 12.49 -15.62
C ALA A 695 1.11 13.54 -16.63
N SER A 696 1.89 14.58 -16.88
CA SER A 696 1.56 15.69 -17.78
C SER A 696 2.79 16.12 -18.58
N ASN A 697 2.56 16.56 -19.81
CA ASN A 697 3.59 17.13 -20.67
C ASN A 697 3.89 18.61 -20.38
N TYR A 698 3.25 19.19 -19.34
CA TYR A 698 3.49 20.57 -18.86
C TYR A 698 3.52 20.61 -17.32
N ILE A 699 2.53 21.22 -16.66
CA ILE A 699 2.43 21.23 -15.19
C ILE A 699 1.64 20.00 -14.74
N ALA A 700 2.22 19.22 -13.83
CA ALA A 700 1.54 18.06 -13.26
C ALA A 700 0.60 18.46 -12.11
N GLY A 701 -0.44 17.64 -11.88
CA GLY A 701 -1.35 17.82 -10.76
C GLY A 701 -0.74 17.34 -9.44
N GLY A 702 -1.20 17.92 -8.33
CA GLY A 702 -0.81 17.49 -6.99
C GLY A 702 -1.56 16.25 -6.53
N GLY A 703 -0.97 15.49 -5.61
CA GLY A 703 -1.64 14.39 -4.92
C GLY A 703 -2.71 14.90 -3.94
N GLY A 704 -3.78 14.14 -3.76
CA GLY A 704 -4.84 14.48 -2.82
C GLY A 704 -4.43 14.25 -1.36
N ALA A 705 -4.93 15.06 -0.42
CA ALA A 705 -4.68 14.82 1.01
C ALA A 705 -5.39 13.56 1.51
N GLY A 706 -4.79 12.85 2.46
CA GLY A 706 -5.45 11.76 3.18
C GLY A 706 -6.56 12.27 4.11
N GLY A 707 -7.59 11.46 4.31
CA GLY A 707 -8.70 11.77 5.20
C GLY A 707 -8.32 11.67 6.67
N ASN A 708 -8.99 12.42 7.54
CA ASN A 708 -8.75 12.32 8.98
C ASN A 708 -9.38 11.05 9.56
N GLY A 709 -8.76 10.45 10.56
CA GLY A 709 -9.38 9.38 11.35
C GLY A 709 -10.54 9.89 12.20
N GLY A 710 -11.52 9.02 12.44
CA GLY A 710 -12.68 9.33 13.27
C GLY A 710 -12.34 9.38 14.77
N ALA A 711 -13.19 10.03 15.56
CA ALA A 711 -13.05 10.05 17.02
C ALA A 711 -13.88 8.93 17.69
N ALA A 712 -13.32 8.29 18.72
CA ALA A 712 -14.04 7.32 19.54
C ALA A 712 -14.88 8.00 20.63
N GLY A 713 -15.87 7.28 21.16
CA GLY A 713 -16.81 7.75 22.19
C GLY A 713 -16.22 7.77 23.60
N LEU A 714 -16.78 6.96 24.51
CA LEU A 714 -16.34 6.84 25.91
C LEU A 714 -15.17 5.87 26.03
N PHE A 715 -15.27 4.71 25.38
CA PHE A 715 -14.22 3.69 25.26
C PHE A 715 -13.90 3.40 23.79
N GLY A 716 -12.63 3.19 23.46
CA GLY A 716 -12.18 2.80 22.11
C GLY A 716 -11.06 3.68 21.58
N ALA A 717 -10.30 3.17 20.62
CA ALA A 717 -9.21 3.89 19.97
C ALA A 717 -9.72 4.85 18.89
N GLY A 718 -9.03 5.98 18.74
CA GLY A 718 -9.25 6.87 17.60
C GLY A 718 -8.79 6.24 16.30
N GLY A 719 -9.43 6.60 15.19
CA GLY A 719 -9.09 6.06 13.87
C GLY A 719 -7.77 6.62 13.36
N ALA A 720 -7.02 5.84 12.58
CA ALA A 720 -5.82 6.35 11.92
C ALA A 720 -6.17 7.36 10.82
N GLY A 721 -5.32 8.36 10.58
CA GLY A 721 -5.41 9.22 9.40
C GLY A 721 -4.98 8.47 8.14
N GLY A 722 -5.59 8.83 7.00
CA GLY A 722 -5.23 8.30 5.69
C GLY A 722 -3.92 8.90 5.18
N THR A 723 -3.20 8.16 4.35
CA THR A 723 -2.00 8.61 3.65
C THR A 723 -2.35 9.63 2.57
N GLY A 724 -1.44 10.58 2.33
CA GLY A 724 -1.53 11.48 1.19
C GLY A 724 -1.26 10.76 -0.14
N GLY A 725 -1.84 11.27 -1.21
CA GLY A 725 -1.68 10.77 -2.57
C GLY A 725 -0.39 11.23 -3.22
N THR A 726 0.04 10.53 -4.27
CA THR A 726 1.25 10.85 -5.02
C THR A 726 1.01 12.00 -6.01
N GLY A 727 1.98 12.89 -6.13
CA GLY A 727 1.98 13.93 -7.16
C GLY A 727 2.29 13.37 -8.55
N GLY A 728 1.83 14.05 -9.60
CA GLY A 728 2.03 13.64 -10.98
C GLY A 728 3.42 14.00 -11.53
N ASN A 729 3.90 13.27 -12.53
CA ASN A 729 5.16 13.58 -13.23
C ASN A 729 4.94 14.66 -14.30
N GLY A 730 5.81 15.67 -14.39
CA GLY A 730 5.68 16.81 -15.30
C GLY A 730 6.92 17.05 -16.18
N ASN A 731 6.72 17.14 -17.50
CA ASN A 731 7.74 17.52 -18.48
C ASN A 731 7.67 19.04 -18.76
N ALA A 732 8.29 19.85 -17.90
CA ALA A 732 8.38 21.33 -17.92
C ALA A 732 7.12 22.18 -17.56
N PRO A 733 7.16 23.06 -16.53
CA PRO A 733 8.26 23.35 -15.61
C PRO A 733 8.28 22.53 -14.31
N ALA A 734 7.17 21.91 -13.87
CA ALA A 734 7.12 21.35 -12.51
C ALA A 734 6.35 20.03 -12.35
N GLY A 735 6.91 19.15 -11.53
CA GLY A 735 6.24 17.97 -10.99
C GLY A 735 5.21 18.36 -9.92
N GLY A 736 4.23 17.51 -9.69
CA GLY A 736 3.14 17.77 -8.76
C GLY A 736 3.56 17.54 -7.31
N ASP A 737 3.21 18.44 -6.40
CA ASP A 737 3.38 18.22 -4.96
C ASP A 737 2.53 17.04 -4.49
N ALA A 738 3.02 16.30 -3.50
CA ALA A 738 2.26 15.21 -2.93
C ALA A 738 1.18 15.70 -1.94
N GLY A 739 0.19 14.84 -1.71
CA GLY A 739 -0.82 15.08 -0.70
C GLY A 739 -0.29 14.94 0.73
N HIS A 740 -0.84 15.72 1.66
CA HIS A 740 -0.55 15.57 3.09
C HIS A 740 -1.26 14.35 3.67
N GLY A 741 -0.68 13.71 4.68
CA GLY A 741 -1.34 12.70 5.48
C GLY A 741 -2.43 13.30 6.37
N GLY A 742 -3.50 12.54 6.58
CA GLY A 742 -4.62 12.91 7.44
C GLY A 742 -4.29 12.81 8.92
N GLN A 743 -5.00 13.58 9.74
CA GLN A 743 -4.84 13.57 11.19
C GLN A 743 -5.40 12.28 11.79
N GLY A 744 -4.74 11.75 12.83
CA GLY A 744 -5.29 10.69 13.65
C GLY A 744 -6.45 11.19 14.51
N GLY A 745 -7.44 10.33 14.73
CA GLY A 745 -8.63 10.63 15.50
C GLY A 745 -8.43 10.56 17.01
N TYR A 746 -9.30 11.22 17.77
CA TYR A 746 -9.24 11.19 19.23
C TYR A 746 -9.64 9.80 19.79
N GLY A 747 -8.90 9.35 20.80
CA GLY A 747 -9.28 8.19 21.62
C GLY A 747 -10.50 8.47 22.51
N GLY A 748 -11.06 7.41 23.08
CA GLY A 748 -12.23 7.48 23.94
C GLY A 748 -12.05 8.42 25.13
N TRP A 749 -13.12 9.10 25.55
CA TRP A 749 -13.07 10.09 26.64
C TRP A 749 -12.54 9.51 27.94
N LEU A 750 -12.99 8.31 28.32
CA LEU A 750 -12.55 7.64 29.54
C LEU A 750 -11.30 6.81 29.28
N ALA A 751 -11.32 5.92 28.29
CA ALA A 751 -10.14 5.13 27.95
C ALA A 751 -10.05 4.80 26.45
N GLY A 752 -8.88 4.99 25.88
CA GLY A 752 -8.57 4.62 24.51
C GLY A 752 -7.41 5.44 23.95
N SER A 753 -6.58 4.83 23.13
CA SER A 753 -5.47 5.52 22.49
C SER A 753 -5.96 6.44 21.38
N GLY A 754 -5.23 7.52 21.12
CA GLY A 754 -5.43 8.30 19.90
C GLY A 754 -4.98 7.52 18.67
N GLY A 755 -5.58 7.81 17.51
CA GLY A 755 -5.22 7.18 16.25
C GLY A 755 -3.89 7.72 15.71
N ALA A 756 -3.16 6.91 14.95
CA ALA A 756 -1.94 7.37 14.28
C ALA A 756 -2.27 8.40 13.17
N GLY A 757 -1.39 9.36 12.93
CA GLY A 757 -1.48 10.22 11.75
C GLY A 757 -1.07 9.47 10.48
N GLY A 758 -1.66 9.86 9.35
CA GLY A 758 -1.35 9.27 8.05
C GLY A 758 0.00 9.76 7.51
N THR A 759 0.67 8.96 6.69
CA THR A 759 1.91 9.38 6.03
C THR A 759 1.65 10.40 4.92
N GLY A 760 2.58 11.29 4.67
CA GLY A 760 2.55 12.14 3.48
C GLY A 760 2.80 11.36 2.20
N GLY A 761 2.30 11.86 1.07
CA GLY A 761 2.49 11.26 -0.25
C GLY A 761 3.86 11.52 -0.86
N VAL A 762 4.17 10.84 -1.97
CA VAL A 762 5.41 11.04 -2.73
C VAL A 762 5.24 12.14 -3.77
N GLY A 763 6.18 13.08 -3.86
CA GLY A 763 6.19 14.15 -4.86
C GLY A 763 6.47 13.60 -6.27
N GLY A 764 5.92 14.25 -7.28
CA GLY A 764 6.08 13.84 -8.68
C GLY A 764 7.40 14.31 -9.31
N LEU A 765 7.85 13.61 -10.34
CA LEU A 765 9.03 14.00 -11.13
C LEU A 765 8.80 15.35 -11.83
N GLY A 766 9.81 16.20 -11.89
CA GLY A 766 9.75 17.46 -12.63
C GLY A 766 11.06 17.83 -13.30
N ASP A 767 10.97 18.44 -14.49
CA ASP A 767 12.15 18.95 -15.20
C ASP A 767 12.80 20.13 -14.45
N SER A 768 12.09 21.25 -14.27
CA SER A 768 12.66 22.45 -13.63
C SER A 768 12.47 22.46 -12.11
N ALA A 769 11.35 21.95 -11.59
CA ALA A 769 11.16 21.78 -10.16
C ALA A 769 10.34 20.54 -9.89
N SER A 770 10.91 19.55 -9.19
CA SER A 770 10.16 18.36 -8.80
C SER A 770 9.20 18.67 -7.66
N GLY A 771 8.13 17.89 -7.58
CA GLY A 771 7.13 18.02 -6.52
C GLY A 771 7.72 17.71 -5.14
N THR A 772 7.27 18.45 -4.14
CA THR A 772 7.64 18.18 -2.74
C THR A 772 6.87 16.98 -2.18
N GLY A 773 7.49 16.26 -1.26
CA GLY A 773 6.84 15.21 -0.49
C GLY A 773 5.81 15.82 0.47
N GLY A 774 4.68 15.14 0.63
CA GLY A 774 3.60 15.63 1.49
C GLY A 774 3.99 15.56 2.97
N SER A 775 3.48 16.46 3.80
CA SER A 775 3.69 16.33 5.26
C SER A 775 2.90 15.15 5.83
N GLY A 776 3.43 14.47 6.85
CA GLY A 776 2.68 13.51 7.64
C GLY A 776 1.61 14.19 8.51
N GLY A 777 0.51 13.49 8.77
CA GLY A 777 -0.53 13.93 9.67
C GLY A 777 -0.13 13.76 11.13
N GLY A 778 -0.66 14.58 12.02
CA GLY A 778 -0.47 14.44 13.46
C GLY A 778 -1.22 13.23 14.02
N GLY A 779 -0.68 12.61 15.07
CA GLY A 779 -1.36 11.60 15.84
C GLY A 779 -2.48 12.21 16.67
N GLY A 780 -3.59 11.48 16.81
CA GLY A 780 -4.71 11.85 17.63
C GLY A 780 -4.38 11.80 19.12
N ALA A 781 -5.05 12.62 19.92
CA ALA A 781 -4.86 12.61 21.37
C ALA A 781 -5.74 11.54 22.04
N ALA A 782 -5.21 10.90 23.08
CA ALA A 782 -6.02 10.23 24.10
C ALA A 782 -6.58 11.26 25.09
N ARG A 783 -7.59 10.88 25.89
CA ARG A 783 -8.37 11.85 26.69
C ARG A 783 -8.19 11.73 28.20
N LEU A 784 -8.72 10.71 28.89
CA LEU A 784 -8.49 10.54 30.34
C LEU A 784 -7.45 9.45 30.62
N PHE A 785 -7.61 8.28 30.01
CA PHE A 785 -6.64 7.18 30.02
C PHE A 785 -6.29 6.75 28.58
N GLY A 786 -5.03 6.41 28.35
CA GLY A 786 -4.56 5.85 27.08
C GLY A 786 -3.43 6.64 26.44
N ASP A 787 -2.79 6.04 25.45
CA ASP A 787 -1.61 6.63 24.80
C ASP A 787 -2.00 7.54 23.65
N GLY A 788 -1.21 8.59 23.41
CA GLY A 788 -1.35 9.41 22.21
C GLY A 788 -0.95 8.64 20.95
N GLY A 789 -1.61 8.90 19.83
CA GLY A 789 -1.27 8.27 18.55
C GLY A 789 0.07 8.78 18.02
N SER A 790 0.80 7.96 17.26
CA SER A 790 2.02 8.41 16.59
C SER A 790 1.70 9.40 15.47
N GLY A 791 2.58 10.37 15.23
CA GLY A 791 2.54 11.19 14.02
C GLY A 791 2.92 10.36 12.79
N GLY A 792 2.33 10.68 11.64
CA GLY A 792 2.65 10.07 10.37
C GLY A 792 3.97 10.58 9.81
N ASN A 793 4.67 9.74 9.05
CA ASN A 793 5.93 10.15 8.41
C ASN A 793 5.66 11.14 7.27
N GLY A 794 6.59 12.06 7.05
CA GLY A 794 6.63 12.89 5.86
C GLY A 794 6.93 12.06 4.62
N GLY A 795 6.38 12.47 3.49
CA GLY A 795 6.51 11.83 2.20
C GLY A 795 7.83 12.17 1.51
N VAL A 796 8.22 11.33 0.55
CA VAL A 796 9.48 11.49 -0.19
C VAL A 796 9.30 12.56 -1.27
N GLY A 797 10.32 13.40 -1.47
CA GLY A 797 10.33 14.38 -2.56
C GLY A 797 10.46 13.73 -3.93
N GLY A 798 9.94 14.39 -4.97
CA GLY A 798 10.00 13.89 -6.34
C GLY A 798 11.41 13.96 -6.94
N PRO A 799 11.80 12.98 -7.79
CA PRO A 799 13.09 13.00 -8.49
C PRO A 799 13.17 14.17 -9.48
N GLY A 800 14.37 14.72 -9.70
CA GLY A 800 14.60 15.86 -10.59
C GLY A 800 15.55 15.56 -11.74
N THR A 801 15.30 16.18 -12.89
CA THR A 801 16.06 15.96 -14.13
C THR A 801 16.80 17.20 -14.66
N VAL A 802 16.47 18.44 -14.24
CA VAL A 802 17.13 19.67 -14.76
C VAL A 802 17.56 20.72 -13.71
N VAL A 803 16.75 21.13 -12.72
CA VAL A 803 17.14 22.26 -11.83
C VAL A 803 16.99 22.02 -10.32
N PHE A 804 15.84 21.57 -9.80
CA PHE A 804 15.64 21.31 -8.36
C PHE A 804 14.98 19.95 -8.10
N ALA A 805 15.62 19.13 -7.26
CA ALA A 805 14.97 17.93 -6.70
C ALA A 805 13.95 18.32 -5.63
N GLY A 806 12.91 17.51 -5.48
CA GLY A 806 11.81 17.77 -4.55
C GLY A 806 12.27 17.65 -3.11
N GLY A 807 11.85 18.58 -2.26
CA GLY A 807 12.08 18.47 -0.81
C GLY A 807 11.24 17.35 -0.20
N GLY A 808 11.75 16.70 0.85
CA GLY A 808 10.97 15.74 1.64
C GLY A 808 9.94 16.45 2.52
N GLY A 809 8.79 15.82 2.76
CA GLY A 809 7.74 16.37 3.61
C GLY A 809 8.08 16.30 5.09
N SER A 810 7.52 17.19 5.92
CA SER A 810 7.72 17.12 7.38
C SER A 810 6.97 15.94 8.01
N GLY A 811 7.53 15.31 9.03
CA GLY A 811 6.83 14.36 9.89
C GLY A 811 5.74 15.04 10.73
N GLY A 812 4.66 14.30 11.01
CA GLY A 812 3.55 14.76 11.83
C GLY A 812 3.85 14.73 13.32
N THR A 813 3.19 15.57 14.10
CA THR A 813 3.35 15.58 15.56
C THR A 813 2.72 14.35 16.21
N GLY A 814 3.35 13.77 17.22
CA GLY A 814 2.73 12.75 18.07
C GLY A 814 1.59 13.33 18.90
N GLY A 815 0.54 12.54 19.10
CA GLY A 815 -0.64 12.91 19.86
C GLY A 815 -0.37 12.97 21.37
N ALA A 816 -1.11 13.82 22.08
CA ALA A 816 -1.05 13.87 23.53
C ALA A 816 -1.64 12.60 24.17
N ALA A 817 -1.06 12.16 25.28
CA ALA A 817 -1.61 11.09 26.08
C ALA A 817 -2.90 11.48 26.82
N GLY A 818 -3.55 10.48 27.41
CA GLY A 818 -4.65 10.68 28.35
C GLY A 818 -4.21 11.53 29.54
N TRP A 819 -5.07 12.48 29.93
CA TRP A 819 -4.77 13.48 30.95
C TRP A 819 -4.30 12.87 32.27
N LEU A 820 -4.80 11.71 32.71
CA LEU A 820 -4.37 11.11 33.97
C LEU A 820 -3.23 10.10 33.77
N ILE A 821 -3.42 9.11 32.90
CA ILE A 821 -2.44 8.05 32.65
C ILE A 821 -2.31 7.79 31.15
N GLY A 822 -1.07 7.76 30.66
CA GLY A 822 -0.75 7.34 29.30
C GLY A 822 0.54 7.98 28.80
N ASN A 823 1.11 7.35 27.77
CA ASN A 823 2.31 7.82 27.10
C ASN A 823 1.96 8.75 25.92
N GLY A 824 2.77 9.77 25.70
CA GLY A 824 2.64 10.61 24.51
C GLY A 824 3.02 9.83 23.26
N GLY A 825 2.36 10.11 22.13
CA GLY A 825 2.67 9.47 20.86
C GLY A 825 4.01 9.91 20.29
N ALA A 826 4.71 9.04 19.57
CA ALA A 826 5.95 9.42 18.88
C ALA A 826 5.65 10.42 17.74
N GLY A 827 6.57 11.35 17.48
CA GLY A 827 6.55 12.17 16.28
C GLY A 827 6.93 11.36 15.05
N GLY A 828 6.35 11.70 13.90
CA GLY A 828 6.63 11.05 12.63
C GLY A 828 7.99 11.44 12.07
N GLN A 829 8.60 10.56 11.29
CA GLN A 829 9.87 10.82 10.63
C GLN A 829 9.70 11.88 9.53
N GLY A 830 10.70 12.71 9.31
CA GLY A 830 10.78 13.57 8.15
C GLY A 830 11.02 12.78 6.87
N GLY A 831 10.43 13.23 5.76
CA GLY A 831 10.57 12.62 4.45
C GLY A 831 11.95 12.87 3.85
N VAL A 832 12.43 11.89 3.09
CA VAL A 832 13.70 12.01 2.35
C VAL A 832 13.49 12.89 1.12
N ALA A 833 14.47 13.68 0.75
CA ALA A 833 14.45 14.45 -0.48
C ALA A 833 14.51 13.56 -1.73
N GLY A 834 14.05 14.08 -2.87
CA GLY A 834 14.06 13.38 -4.15
C GLY A 834 15.47 13.16 -4.70
N THR A 835 15.64 12.06 -5.42
CA THR A 835 16.93 11.68 -6.04
C THR A 835 17.17 12.45 -7.34
N PRO A 836 18.35 13.05 -7.54
CA PRO A 836 18.69 13.70 -8.81
C PRO A 836 19.20 12.71 -9.87
N ASP A 837 18.83 12.88 -11.16
CA ASP A 837 19.13 11.98 -12.30
C ASP A 837 20.53 12.14 -12.92
N GLY A 838 21.42 12.95 -12.32
CA GLY A 838 22.83 13.01 -12.71
C GLY A 838 23.16 13.65 -14.07
N VAL A 839 22.17 14.22 -14.78
CA VAL A 839 22.36 14.96 -16.05
C VAL A 839 22.07 16.46 -15.82
N ASP A 840 23.11 17.30 -15.87
CA ASP A 840 23.13 18.77 -15.84
C ASP A 840 22.39 19.53 -14.69
N GLY A 841 23.01 20.60 -14.17
CA GLY A 841 22.30 21.73 -13.53
C GLY A 841 21.75 21.58 -12.10
N LEU A 842 21.75 20.39 -11.50
CA LEU A 842 20.78 20.04 -10.46
C LEU A 842 21.24 20.29 -9.00
N LEU A 843 20.49 21.14 -8.27
CA LEU A 843 20.63 21.37 -6.82
C LEU A 843 19.94 20.26 -6.00
N GLY A 844 20.61 19.79 -4.93
CA GLY A 844 20.10 18.75 -4.04
C GLY A 844 18.86 19.16 -3.25
N GLY A 845 17.90 18.25 -3.08
CA GLY A 845 16.66 18.51 -2.35
C GLY A 845 16.86 18.48 -0.83
N THR A 846 16.07 19.28 -0.10
CA THR A 846 16.15 19.32 1.37
C THR A 846 15.29 18.23 2.01
N GLY A 847 15.82 17.58 3.06
CA GLY A 847 15.07 16.63 3.86
C GLY A 847 14.00 17.31 4.71
N GLY A 848 12.89 16.61 4.96
CA GLY A 848 11.79 17.12 5.78
C GLY A 848 12.11 17.06 7.27
N ALA A 849 11.62 18.02 8.07
CA ALA A 849 11.82 17.98 9.52
C ALA A 849 11.04 16.83 10.17
N GLY A 850 11.58 16.23 11.23
CA GLY A 850 10.88 15.26 12.06
C GLY A 850 9.81 15.90 12.94
N GLY A 851 8.75 15.17 13.22
CA GLY A 851 7.64 15.63 14.04
C GLY A 851 7.96 15.62 15.53
N THR A 852 7.35 16.53 16.31
CA THR A 852 7.51 16.54 17.77
C THR A 852 6.78 15.37 18.41
N GLY A 853 7.34 14.76 19.45
CA GLY A 853 6.65 13.79 20.29
C GLY A 853 5.55 14.42 21.15
N GLY A 854 4.52 13.64 21.45
CA GLY A 854 3.37 14.06 22.24
C GLY A 854 3.65 14.13 23.73
N THR A 855 2.90 14.96 24.45
CA THR A 855 3.02 15.10 25.91
C THR A 855 2.42 13.89 26.63
N ALA A 856 3.04 13.47 27.73
CA ALA A 856 2.53 12.39 28.60
C ALA A 856 1.33 12.83 29.44
N GLY A 857 0.70 11.85 30.09
CA GLY A 857 -0.34 12.09 31.09
C GLY A 857 0.19 12.85 32.30
N TRP A 858 -0.71 13.58 32.98
CA TRP A 858 -0.40 14.41 34.13
C TRP A 858 0.18 13.57 35.29
N LEU A 859 -0.48 12.47 35.67
CA LEU A 859 -0.05 11.67 36.82
C LEU A 859 1.03 10.64 36.47
N TYR A 860 0.81 9.82 35.44
CA TYR A 860 1.73 8.75 35.05
C TYR A 860 1.82 8.55 33.53
N GLY A 861 3.04 8.53 33.01
CA GLY A 861 3.34 8.17 31.62
C GLY A 861 4.58 8.86 31.09
N SER A 862 5.16 8.32 30.01
CA SER A 862 6.32 8.90 29.36
C SER A 862 5.93 9.81 28.19
N GLY A 863 6.71 10.87 27.96
CA GLY A 863 6.55 11.67 26.74
C GLY A 863 6.93 10.87 25.50
N GLY A 864 6.32 11.18 24.36
CA GLY A 864 6.63 10.50 23.10
C GLY A 864 7.98 10.94 22.55
N SER A 865 8.70 10.07 21.85
CA SER A 865 9.93 10.45 21.16
C SER A 865 9.63 11.41 20.01
N GLY A 866 10.54 12.33 19.72
CA GLY A 866 10.51 13.09 18.47
C GLY A 866 10.91 12.22 17.27
N GLY A 867 10.39 12.52 16.09
CA GLY A 867 10.78 11.88 14.85
C GLY A 867 12.13 12.41 14.37
N ALA A 868 12.94 11.58 13.72
CA ALA A 868 14.15 12.04 13.05
C ALA A 868 13.82 12.89 11.82
N GLY A 869 14.73 13.77 11.45
CA GLY A 869 14.67 14.49 10.19
C GLY A 869 15.00 13.59 9.00
N GLY A 870 14.42 13.89 7.85
CA GLY A 870 14.69 13.19 6.60
C GLY A 870 16.03 13.60 6.01
N ALA A 871 16.63 12.71 5.23
CA ALA A 871 17.89 13.01 4.55
C ALA A 871 17.70 14.00 3.38
N GLY A 872 18.64 14.92 3.22
CA GLY A 872 18.81 15.70 1.99
C GLY A 872 19.53 14.89 0.93
N THR A 873 19.48 15.32 -0.33
CA THR A 873 20.16 14.64 -1.44
C THR A 873 21.35 15.43 -1.96
N ALA A 874 22.31 14.70 -2.54
CA ALA A 874 23.53 15.30 -3.09
C ALA A 874 23.22 16.22 -4.27
N SER A 875 24.07 17.23 -4.47
CA SER A 875 24.08 18.04 -5.68
C SER A 875 25.08 17.45 -6.68
N PHE A 876 24.73 17.47 -7.97
CA PHE A 876 25.67 17.09 -9.05
C PHE A 876 26.20 18.32 -9.80
N TYR A 877 25.77 19.53 -9.44
CA TYR A 877 26.22 20.76 -10.09
C TYR A 877 27.54 21.30 -9.50
N PRO A 878 28.58 21.55 -10.32
CA PRO A 878 29.87 22.09 -9.85
C PRO A 878 29.72 23.39 -9.04
N GLY A 879 30.35 23.45 -7.86
CA GLY A 879 30.33 24.65 -7.00
C GLY A 879 29.01 24.91 -6.26
N SER A 880 28.11 23.93 -6.17
CA SER A 880 26.85 24.05 -5.42
C SER A 880 26.83 23.17 -4.15
N THR A 881 26.10 23.63 -3.13
CA THR A 881 25.89 22.90 -1.89
C THR A 881 24.88 21.76 -2.11
N GLY A 882 25.10 20.62 -1.45
CA GLY A 882 24.07 19.57 -1.38
C GLY A 882 22.83 20.04 -0.62
N GLY A 883 21.74 19.30 -0.73
CA GLY A 883 20.52 19.60 0.01
C GLY A 883 20.70 19.36 1.51
N ASN A 884 20.22 20.27 2.35
CA ASN A 884 20.27 20.09 3.80
C ASN A 884 19.39 18.92 4.24
N GLY A 885 19.79 18.21 5.28
CA GLY A 885 18.89 17.28 5.97
C GLY A 885 17.75 18.02 6.68
N GLY A 886 16.78 17.28 7.21
CA GLY A 886 15.73 17.82 8.05
C GLY A 886 16.12 17.87 9.52
N ASN A 887 15.57 18.81 10.28
CA ASN A 887 15.80 18.85 11.74
C ASN A 887 15.13 17.66 12.42
N GLY A 888 15.73 17.19 13.52
CA GLY A 888 15.05 16.24 14.40
C GLY A 888 13.91 16.89 15.17
N GLY A 889 12.82 16.16 15.39
CA GLY A 889 11.69 16.62 16.18
C GLY A 889 11.97 16.54 17.68
N ASN A 890 11.42 17.48 18.46
CA ASN A 890 11.59 17.47 19.92
C ASN A 890 10.81 16.31 20.57
N GLY A 891 11.38 15.72 21.62
CA GLY A 891 10.68 14.77 22.47
C GLY A 891 9.61 15.43 23.34
N GLY A 892 8.56 14.68 23.65
CA GLY A 892 7.45 15.13 24.49
C GLY A 892 7.80 15.15 25.97
N ALA A 893 7.19 16.07 26.72
CA ALA A 893 7.38 16.18 28.16
C ALA A 893 6.56 15.16 28.95
N ALA A 894 7.14 14.61 30.01
CA ALA A 894 6.40 14.01 31.12
C ALA A 894 6.04 15.07 32.17
N GLN A 895 5.01 14.82 32.98
CA GLN A 895 4.47 15.80 33.92
C GLN A 895 4.82 15.49 35.39
N VAL A 896 4.20 14.50 36.03
CA VAL A 896 4.48 14.17 37.46
C VAL A 896 5.36 12.92 37.60
N ILE A 897 4.97 11.79 37.00
CA ILE A 897 5.71 10.52 37.01
C ILE A 897 5.89 9.99 35.59
N GLY A 898 7.14 9.76 35.18
CA GLY A 898 7.50 9.20 33.88
C GLY A 898 8.66 9.95 33.22
N SER A 899 9.29 9.33 32.22
CA SER A 899 10.41 9.92 31.49
C SER A 899 9.94 10.84 30.37
N GLY A 900 10.68 11.92 30.11
CA GLY A 900 10.52 12.68 28.87
C GLY A 900 10.91 11.81 27.67
N GLY A 901 10.30 12.06 26.52
CA GLY A 901 10.63 11.38 25.27
C GLY A 901 11.97 11.88 24.72
N SER A 902 12.72 11.01 24.05
CA SER A 902 13.96 11.42 23.37
C SER A 902 13.69 12.37 22.21
N GLY A 903 14.64 13.25 21.90
CA GLY A 903 14.64 13.99 20.65
C GLY A 903 14.87 13.08 19.45
N GLY A 904 14.45 13.53 18.28
CA GLY A 904 14.76 12.87 17.01
C GLY A 904 16.16 13.24 16.52
N ALA A 905 16.80 12.33 15.79
CA ALA A 905 18.06 12.64 15.12
C ALA A 905 17.87 13.67 14.01
N ALA A 906 18.88 14.49 13.72
CA ALA A 906 18.90 15.29 12.50
C ALA A 906 19.07 14.36 11.29
N GLY A 907 18.44 14.71 10.18
CA GLY A 907 18.65 14.05 8.90
C GLY A 907 20.01 14.42 8.32
N THR A 908 20.63 13.47 7.60
CA THR A 908 21.94 13.70 6.97
C THR A 908 21.82 14.69 5.80
N GLY A 909 22.76 15.61 5.68
CA GLY A 909 22.90 16.48 4.52
C GLY A 909 23.44 15.74 3.29
N GLY A 910 23.13 16.26 2.10
CA GLY A 910 23.66 15.77 0.83
C GLY A 910 25.07 16.27 0.55
N ALA A 911 25.86 15.47 -0.17
CA ALA A 911 27.17 15.89 -0.65
C ALA A 911 27.09 17.04 -1.68
N GLY A 912 28.13 17.89 -1.75
CA GLY A 912 28.28 18.93 -2.78
C GLY A 912 28.78 18.38 -4.13
N GLY A 913 28.76 19.21 -5.17
CA GLY A 913 29.08 18.79 -6.55
C GLY A 913 30.57 18.52 -6.88
N PRO A 914 30.86 17.76 -7.95
CA PRO A 914 32.13 17.02 -8.17
C PRO A 914 33.39 17.83 -8.53
N ASP A 915 33.31 19.08 -9.00
CA ASP A 915 34.47 19.85 -9.51
C ASP A 915 34.82 21.10 -8.66
N SER A 916 34.61 21.06 -7.35
CA SER A 916 34.65 22.27 -6.50
C SER A 916 36.00 22.44 -5.76
N PRO A 917 36.52 23.68 -5.61
CA PRO A 917 37.61 23.97 -4.67
C PRO A 917 37.15 23.71 -3.22
N PRO A 918 38.05 23.48 -2.24
CA PRO A 918 37.74 22.96 -0.89
C PRO A 918 36.82 23.82 0.02
N ASP A 919 36.20 24.89 -0.47
CA ASP A 919 35.54 25.93 0.33
C ASP A 919 34.01 26.09 0.10
N ILE A 920 33.32 25.23 -0.67
CA ILE A 920 31.85 25.25 -0.74
C ILE A 920 31.25 24.05 0.05
N PRO A 921 30.44 24.28 1.10
CA PRO A 921 30.03 23.23 2.05
C PRO A 921 29.12 22.14 1.47
N ALA A 922 29.21 20.93 2.01
CA ALA A 922 28.13 19.95 1.93
C ALA A 922 26.82 20.54 2.51
N GLY A 923 25.67 19.99 2.15
CA GLY A 923 24.43 20.32 2.83
C GLY A 923 24.58 20.07 4.33
N ASN A 924 24.01 20.92 5.17
CA ASN A 924 24.05 20.74 6.61
C ASN A 924 23.23 19.49 7.02
N ASP A 925 23.66 18.78 8.05
CA ASP A 925 22.79 17.81 8.74
C ASP A 925 21.67 18.62 9.43
N GLY A 926 20.41 18.40 9.05
CA GLY A 926 19.33 19.32 9.42
C GLY A 926 19.37 20.66 8.65
N GLN A 927 18.27 21.41 8.68
CA GLN A 927 18.17 22.73 8.06
C GLN A 927 18.99 23.78 8.84
N ASP A 928 19.29 23.52 10.11
CA ASP A 928 20.09 24.39 11.00
C ASP A 928 21.18 23.65 11.83
N GLY A 929 21.41 22.34 11.65
CA GLY A 929 22.47 21.62 12.35
C GLY A 929 22.07 20.87 13.62
N VAL A 930 20.80 20.87 14.05
CA VAL A 930 20.40 20.32 15.36
C VAL A 930 19.43 19.14 15.30
N GLY A 931 19.75 18.10 16.08
CA GLY A 931 18.78 17.09 16.51
C GLY A 931 17.72 17.72 17.41
N GLY A 932 16.58 17.04 17.55
CA GLY A 932 15.52 17.49 18.42
C GLY A 932 15.95 17.47 19.89
N ALA A 933 15.44 18.40 20.68
CA ALA A 933 15.66 18.38 22.13
C ALA A 933 14.83 17.27 22.76
N GLY A 934 15.40 16.53 23.71
CA GLY A 934 14.66 15.62 24.58
C GLY A 934 13.64 16.35 25.45
N GLY A 935 12.53 15.69 25.75
CA GLY A 935 11.48 16.22 26.61
C GLY A 935 11.86 16.19 28.10
N SER A 936 11.25 17.05 28.91
CA SER A 936 11.49 17.07 30.36
C SER A 936 10.94 15.82 31.05
N GLY A 937 11.68 15.28 32.02
CA GLY A 937 11.19 14.23 32.93
C GLY A 937 10.15 14.74 33.93
N GLY A 938 9.41 13.81 34.56
CA GLY A 938 8.39 14.14 35.54
C GLY A 938 8.94 14.84 36.80
N LEU A 939 8.15 15.75 37.36
CA LEU A 939 8.50 16.57 38.53
C LEU A 939 8.88 15.76 39.79
N VAL A 940 8.36 14.54 39.93
CA VAL A 940 8.56 13.70 41.12
C VAL A 940 9.48 12.51 40.81
N PHE A 941 9.23 11.79 39.71
CA PHE A 941 10.05 10.67 39.27
C PHE A 941 10.12 10.60 37.74
N GLY A 942 11.33 10.54 37.18
CA GLY A 942 11.56 10.32 35.75
C GLY A 942 12.77 11.07 35.23
N ASN A 943 13.39 10.53 34.18
CA ASN A 943 14.52 11.17 33.51
C ASN A 943 14.04 12.05 32.35
N SER A 944 14.74 13.13 32.04
CA SER A 944 14.57 13.83 30.77
C SER A 944 14.99 12.92 29.61
N GLY A 945 14.38 13.12 28.45
CA GLY A 945 14.77 12.45 27.22
C GLY A 945 16.16 12.89 26.76
N GLY A 946 16.85 11.98 26.08
CA GLY A 946 18.14 12.23 25.43
C GLY A 946 18.01 13.04 24.15
#